data_AF-A0A2G8JE70-F1
#
_entry.id   AF-A0A2G8JE70-F1
#
_cell.length_a   1.000
_cell.length_b   1.000
_cell.length_c   1.000
_cell.angle_alpha   90.00
_cell.angle_beta   90.00
_cell.angle_gamma   90.00
#
_symmetry.space_group_name_H-M   'P 1'
#
loop_
_entity.id
_entity.type
_entity.pdbx_description
1 polymer ?
#
loop_
_entity_poly.entity_id
_entity_poly.type
_entity_poly.pdbx_seq_one_letter_code
_entity_poly.pdbx_strand_id
1 'polypeptide(L)'
;MVLGQETHRAGPLKQKNKSHKTGRHRSKGQIDNVMKGRANVKVLSKHMRKQQKKADRRNQAIQRRKKHREELLTHKRSIGGKDTAPHLVLVVSLHTELDAQKVLQKLIGCEDENQLHEGSKDGIFNVSVTKFKQRFTFVLPPANLSAILDTAKVADSVLGLMPPTEAWDDWGELCLSCLFAQGLPTTTITTQGLADVPAKKRNEIRKALNKAVERRFPDSKFFSCDSDQEARACYDISAIRRLNPSSGGNPDLTCWWRGPSLSLMKTESVGTLKVTGFLRGPPLSVNGLVHLTGLGDFQMQQIDASPDLCPLLQQTKTKTAKKEAARMEEGDAVSLQMEEDITVLEKVDASRQESLETEAVVDPMEGEQTWPTQEELEAADASNEEKESVVKKVPKGTSDYQAMWIIESDQEEGSGDEDDDDDDDDDDDEMAAQDVDTDDDDTASVAKTDNMETMSITSEIKANYDVHFDEETELEMLKKYREERENEAFPDEVDTPMDDRGLKSFRTSPWDCKENLPMDYSRIFQFQDFNRAKKKALSKAPEGFAEHGNCITVHIANVPKSLIDNHPNGHPLIMSGLLAHEQKMSVMHFAIKRHFTSEEPIKSKERLIFQVGYRRFSACPIFSEHTVGNRQKYERFLPKDTSVVVATVYAPICFPPSSVLVFKENSSGLHALVATGTTLGSNPDRIVVKRAVLSGHPFKIINRTAVVRYMFFNREDILWFKPVELRTKWGRRGHIKEPLGTHGHMKCIFDGNLKSQDTILMNLYKRMYPKWTFDPTGVSSLQITPENLPTAANKDLEMDE
;
A
#
# COMPACT_ATOMS: atom_id res chain seq x y z
N MET A 1 29.53 41.14 -34.16
CA MET A 1 28.93 40.48 -35.33
C MET A 1 28.06 39.36 -34.80
N VAL A 2 26.74 39.26 -34.95
CA VAL A 2 25.71 39.94 -35.75
C VAL A 2 24.47 40.02 -34.85
N LEU A 3 23.90 41.21 -34.69
CA LEU A 3 22.58 41.42 -34.09
C LEU A 3 21.53 40.80 -35.01
N GLY A 4 20.91 39.70 -34.60
CA GLY A 4 19.77 39.13 -35.30
C GLY A 4 18.58 40.09 -35.22
N GLN A 5 18.21 40.67 -36.37
CA GLN A 5 16.98 41.46 -36.52
C GLN A 5 15.76 40.58 -36.20
N GLU A 6 15.02 40.95 -35.17
CA GLU A 6 13.67 40.42 -34.92
C GLU A 6 12.76 40.83 -36.09
N THR A 7 12.36 39.86 -36.92
CA THR A 7 11.34 40.08 -37.94
C THR A 7 9.99 40.29 -37.25
N HIS A 8 9.46 41.52 -37.29
CA HIS A 8 8.10 41.80 -36.84
C HIS A 8 7.06 40.94 -37.59
N ARG A 9 6.52 39.91 -36.93
CA ARG A 9 5.33 39.21 -37.42
C ARG A 9 4.13 40.16 -37.33
N ALA A 10 3.57 40.52 -38.49
CA ALA A 10 2.38 41.37 -38.54
C ALA A 10 1.18 40.67 -37.85
N GLY A 11 0.59 41.35 -36.87
CA GLY A 11 -0.57 40.85 -36.13
C GLY A 11 -1.86 40.73 -36.97
N PRO A 12 -2.85 39.95 -36.50
CA PRO A 12 -4.07 39.59 -37.25
C PRO A 12 -5.07 40.75 -37.47
N LEU A 13 -4.72 41.97 -37.07
CA LEU A 13 -5.54 43.19 -37.14
C LEU A 13 -5.05 44.16 -38.23
N LYS A 14 -4.22 43.72 -39.18
CA LYS A 14 -3.82 44.58 -40.31
C LYS A 14 -5.05 44.88 -41.17
N GLN A 15 -5.48 46.13 -41.16
CA GLN A 15 -6.56 46.67 -41.97
C GLN A 15 -6.29 46.39 -43.46
N LYS A 16 -7.01 45.43 -44.05
CA LYS A 16 -7.04 45.27 -45.51
C LYS A 16 -7.81 46.47 -46.06
N ASN A 17 -7.12 47.40 -46.72
CA ASN A 17 -7.77 48.43 -47.50
C ASN A 17 -8.74 47.78 -48.48
N LYS A 18 -9.98 48.29 -48.54
CA LYS A 18 -10.99 47.80 -49.47
C LYS A 18 -10.45 47.93 -50.89
N SER A 19 -10.44 46.85 -51.66
CA SER A 19 -10.25 46.93 -53.11
C SER A 19 -11.35 47.83 -53.67
N HIS A 20 -10.98 48.88 -54.40
CA HIS A 20 -11.95 49.76 -55.05
C HIS A 20 -12.97 48.91 -55.85
N LYS A 21 -14.27 49.19 -55.67
CA LYS A 21 -15.34 48.58 -56.45
C LYS A 21 -15.24 49.10 -57.89
N THR A 22 -14.40 48.49 -58.70
CA THR A 22 -14.45 48.65 -60.15
C THR A 22 -15.50 47.69 -60.70
N GLY A 23 -16.62 48.28 -61.14
CA GLY A 23 -17.49 47.81 -62.21
C GLY A 23 -17.93 46.34 -62.23
N ARG A 24 -19.06 46.03 -61.58
CA ARG A 24 -20.20 45.35 -62.23
C ARG A 24 -21.36 45.23 -61.24
N HIS A 25 -22.48 45.85 -61.58
CA HIS A 25 -23.75 45.72 -60.87
C HIS A 25 -24.18 44.25 -60.86
N ARG A 26 -24.27 43.64 -59.68
CA ARG A 26 -24.99 42.36 -59.53
C ARG A 26 -26.48 42.63 -59.76
N SER A 27 -27.09 41.93 -60.70
CA SER A 27 -28.51 42.08 -61.01
C SER A 27 -29.38 41.63 -59.84
N LYS A 28 -30.55 42.27 -59.64
CA LYS A 28 -31.50 41.96 -58.56
C LYS A 28 -31.86 40.46 -58.50
N GLY A 29 -31.97 39.79 -59.64
CA GLY A 29 -32.23 38.34 -59.70
C GLY A 29 -31.14 37.46 -59.08
N GLN A 30 -29.88 37.92 -59.08
CA GLN A 30 -28.77 37.19 -58.47
C GLN A 30 -28.70 37.38 -56.95
N ILE A 31 -29.33 38.42 -56.42
CA ILE A 31 -29.51 38.66 -54.98
C ILE A 31 -30.69 37.83 -54.48
N ASP A 32 -31.78 37.79 -55.24
CA ASP A 32 -32.96 36.98 -54.95
C ASP A 32 -32.67 35.48 -54.93
N ASN A 33 -31.84 34.96 -55.85
CA ASN A 33 -31.47 33.53 -55.84
C ASN A 33 -30.59 33.14 -54.64
N VAL A 34 -29.84 34.09 -54.06
CA VAL A 34 -29.08 33.85 -52.81
C VAL A 34 -30.00 33.94 -51.58
N MET A 35 -31.00 34.82 -51.62
CA MET A 35 -32.01 34.97 -50.56
C MET A 35 -33.05 33.84 -50.57
N LYS A 36 -33.37 33.25 -51.73
CA LYS A 36 -34.40 32.21 -51.92
C LYS A 36 -33.99 30.78 -51.51
N GLY A 37 -32.91 30.63 -50.73
CA GLY A 37 -32.80 29.53 -49.77
C GLY A 37 -32.99 28.09 -50.29
N ARG A 38 -32.44 27.74 -51.46
CA ARG A 38 -32.22 26.32 -51.80
C ARG A 38 -30.73 26.00 -51.69
N ALA A 39 -30.31 25.70 -50.46
CA ALA A 39 -29.00 25.12 -50.21
C ALA A 39 -29.06 23.62 -50.54
N ASN A 40 -28.21 23.17 -51.47
CA ASN A 40 -27.95 21.75 -51.66
C ASN A 40 -27.49 21.14 -50.32
N VAL A 41 -28.19 20.10 -49.85
CA VAL A 41 -28.02 19.41 -48.56
C VAL A 41 -26.59 18.87 -48.34
N LYS A 42 -25.73 18.84 -49.36
CA LYS A 42 -24.37 18.30 -49.31
C LYS A 42 -23.27 19.24 -48.73
N VAL A 43 -23.60 20.44 -48.24
CA VAL A 43 -22.58 21.41 -47.71
C VAL A 43 -22.51 21.47 -46.18
N LEU A 44 -23.32 20.69 -45.45
CA LEU A 44 -23.40 20.73 -43.98
C LEU A 44 -22.16 20.19 -43.23
N SER A 45 -21.12 19.69 -43.89
CA SER A 45 -19.92 19.14 -43.21
C SER A 45 -18.69 20.05 -43.20
N LYS A 46 -18.74 21.27 -43.75
CA LYS A 46 -17.66 22.25 -43.49
C LYS A 46 -17.96 22.96 -42.18
N HIS A 47 -17.34 22.49 -41.10
CA HIS A 47 -17.30 23.17 -39.81
C HIS A 47 -16.77 24.61 -40.03
N MET A 48 -17.69 25.55 -40.23
CA MET A 48 -17.37 26.97 -40.32
C MET A 48 -16.69 27.34 -39.00
N ARG A 49 -15.38 27.64 -39.03
CA ARG A 49 -14.67 28.21 -37.88
C ARG A 49 -15.37 29.50 -37.49
N LYS A 50 -16.36 29.41 -36.60
CA LYS A 50 -17.06 30.57 -36.04
C LYS A 50 -16.05 31.32 -35.20
N GLN A 51 -15.51 32.41 -35.73
CA GLN A 51 -14.82 33.40 -34.91
C GLN A 51 -15.86 33.95 -33.92
N GLN A 52 -15.69 33.61 -32.64
CA GLN A 52 -16.61 34.07 -31.59
C GLN A 52 -16.62 35.59 -31.55
N LYS A 53 -17.81 36.19 -31.61
CA LYS A 53 -17.95 37.64 -31.44
C LYS A 53 -17.61 38.01 -30.00
N LYS A 54 -17.29 39.29 -29.75
CA LYS A 54 -17.03 39.82 -28.39
C LYS A 54 -18.20 39.54 -27.43
N ALA A 55 -19.43 39.62 -27.94
CA ALA A 55 -20.65 39.28 -27.18
C ALA A 55 -20.71 37.79 -26.82
N ASP A 56 -20.40 36.90 -27.78
CA ASP A 56 -20.39 35.44 -27.56
C ASP A 56 -19.35 35.05 -26.51
N ARG A 57 -18.15 35.64 -26.56
CA ARG A 57 -17.10 35.46 -25.55
C ARG A 57 -17.55 35.91 -24.16
N ARG A 58 -18.22 37.07 -24.08
CA ARG A 58 -18.76 37.60 -22.81
C ARG A 58 -19.85 36.68 -22.26
N ASN A 59 -20.78 36.24 -23.11
CA ASN A 59 -21.86 35.33 -22.71
C ASN A 59 -21.31 33.98 -22.26
N GLN A 60 -20.32 33.42 -22.96
CA GLN A 60 -19.65 32.18 -22.55
C GLN A 60 -18.95 32.34 -21.19
N ALA A 61 -18.29 33.48 -20.93
CA ALA A 61 -17.68 33.76 -19.63
C ALA A 61 -18.73 33.88 -18.52
N ILE A 62 -19.87 34.52 -18.78
CA ILE A 62 -20.98 34.62 -17.82
C ILE A 62 -21.60 33.24 -17.54
N GLN A 63 -21.82 32.42 -18.57
CA GLN A 63 -22.33 31.06 -18.42
C GLN A 63 -21.38 30.19 -17.59
N ARG A 64 -20.07 30.22 -17.90
CA ARG A 64 -19.05 29.51 -17.10
C ARG A 64 -19.02 30.00 -15.66
N ARG A 65 -19.12 31.32 -15.42
CA ARG A 65 -19.14 31.91 -14.08
C ARG A 65 -20.40 31.53 -13.31
N LYS A 66 -21.56 31.50 -13.97
CA LYS A 66 -22.82 31.08 -13.37
C LYS A 66 -22.76 29.59 -13.00
N LYS A 67 -22.33 28.73 -13.93
CA LYS A 67 -22.16 27.30 -13.70
C LYS A 67 -21.21 27.03 -12.54
N HIS A 68 -20.03 27.64 -12.55
CA HIS A 68 -19.06 27.47 -11.47
C HIS A 68 -19.57 28.00 -10.11
N ARG A 69 -20.32 29.12 -10.11
CA ARG A 69 -20.95 29.63 -8.88
C ARG A 69 -22.02 28.67 -8.35
N GLU A 70 -22.80 28.07 -9.23
CA GLU A 70 -23.83 27.08 -8.89
C GLU A 70 -23.19 25.81 -8.31
N GLU A 71 -22.16 25.26 -8.98
CA GLU A 71 -21.35 24.13 -8.50
C GLU A 71 -20.72 24.40 -7.11
N LEU A 72 -20.22 25.63 -6.87
CA LEU A 72 -19.69 26.01 -5.56
C LEU A 72 -20.78 26.16 -4.49
N LEU A 73 -21.97 26.64 -4.86
CA LEU A 73 -23.09 26.78 -3.92
C LEU A 73 -23.68 25.43 -3.54
N THR A 74 -23.78 24.48 -4.47
CA THR A 74 -24.22 23.11 -4.17
C THR A 74 -23.23 22.44 -3.23
N HIS A 75 -21.93 22.56 -3.46
CA HIS A 75 -20.90 22.02 -2.56
C HIS A 75 -20.90 22.69 -1.18
N LYS A 76 -21.23 23.98 -1.08
CA LYS A 76 -21.35 24.65 0.23
C LYS A 76 -22.60 24.26 1.00
N ARG A 77 -23.69 23.91 0.30
CA ARG A 77 -24.95 23.49 0.91
C ARG A 77 -24.93 22.03 1.37
N SER A 78 -24.08 21.19 0.79
CA SER A 78 -23.93 19.79 1.19
C SER A 78 -23.34 19.60 2.60
N ILE A 79 -22.86 20.67 3.24
CA ILE A 79 -22.13 20.59 4.51
C ILE A 79 -22.90 21.30 5.63
N GLY A 80 -23.15 20.58 6.73
CA GLY A 80 -23.54 21.16 8.03
C GLY A 80 -24.88 21.89 8.05
N GLY A 81 -25.70 21.76 7.01
CA GLY A 81 -26.99 22.44 6.87
C GLY A 81 -28.11 21.76 7.64
N LYS A 82 -29.35 22.16 7.35
CA LYS A 82 -30.56 21.61 7.98
C LYS A 82 -30.79 20.15 7.61
N ASP A 83 -30.66 19.83 6.33
CA ASP A 83 -30.99 18.51 5.76
C ASP A 83 -29.72 17.69 5.43
N THR A 84 -28.54 18.19 5.80
CA THR A 84 -27.24 17.61 5.45
C THR A 84 -26.42 17.28 6.69
N ALA A 85 -25.55 16.27 6.62
CA ALA A 85 -24.79 15.79 7.77
C ALA A 85 -24.04 16.93 8.50
N PRO A 86 -23.87 16.85 9.84
CA PRO A 86 -23.14 17.85 10.60
C PRO A 86 -21.69 17.98 10.11
N HIS A 87 -21.04 19.11 10.32
CA HIS A 87 -19.62 19.31 9.98
C HIS A 87 -18.73 18.59 11.00
N LEU A 88 -17.95 17.59 10.56
CA LEU A 88 -17.11 16.79 11.48
C LEU A 88 -15.76 17.46 11.70
N VAL A 89 -15.51 17.89 12.93
CA VAL A 89 -14.25 18.51 13.35
C VAL A 89 -13.51 17.59 14.30
N LEU A 90 -12.36 17.09 13.85
CA LEU A 90 -11.44 16.32 14.67
C LEU A 90 -10.54 17.26 15.45
N VAL A 91 -10.49 17.14 16.78
CA VAL A 91 -9.54 17.88 17.62
C VAL A 91 -8.36 16.96 17.94
N VAL A 92 -7.16 17.34 17.49
CA VAL A 92 -5.93 16.57 17.72
C VAL A 92 -4.98 17.38 18.58
N SER A 93 -4.54 16.77 19.69
CA SER A 93 -3.42 17.31 20.46
C SER A 93 -2.09 16.94 19.82
N LEU A 94 -1.27 17.92 19.43
CA LEU A 94 0.07 17.70 18.87
C LEU A 94 1.16 17.67 19.94
N HIS A 95 0.77 17.81 21.21
CA HIS A 95 1.70 17.83 22.34
C HIS A 95 1.08 17.10 23.53
N THR A 96 1.92 16.44 24.33
CA THR A 96 1.51 15.61 25.47
C THR A 96 0.92 16.43 26.61
N GLU A 97 1.47 17.61 26.89
CA GLU A 97 1.00 18.52 27.95
C GLU A 97 -0.39 19.16 27.73
N LEU A 98 -0.97 19.05 26.52
CA LEU A 98 -2.19 19.77 26.18
C LEU A 98 -3.44 18.95 26.46
N ASP A 99 -4.42 19.62 27.08
CA ASP A 99 -5.75 19.08 27.32
C ASP A 99 -6.76 19.64 26.31
N ALA A 100 -7.17 18.78 25.38
CA ALA A 100 -8.14 19.11 24.34
C ALA A 100 -9.56 19.35 24.86
N GLN A 101 -9.93 18.81 26.04
CA GLN A 101 -11.26 19.02 26.61
C GLN A 101 -11.47 20.50 27.01
N LYS A 102 -10.42 21.16 27.53
CA LYS A 102 -10.47 22.59 27.87
C LYS A 102 -10.72 23.47 26.65
N VAL A 103 -10.07 23.17 25.52
CA VAL A 103 -10.29 23.91 24.27
C VAL A 103 -11.71 23.72 23.79
N LEU A 104 -12.22 22.49 23.85
CA LEU A 104 -13.59 22.20 23.46
C LEU A 104 -14.61 22.92 24.34
N GLN A 105 -14.43 22.92 25.66
CA GLN A 105 -15.30 23.65 26.58
C GLN A 105 -15.32 25.16 26.27
N LYS A 106 -14.17 25.75 25.94
CA LYS A 106 -14.09 27.15 25.51
C LYS A 106 -14.77 27.39 24.16
N LEU A 107 -14.60 26.49 23.19
CA LEU A 107 -15.29 26.58 21.91
C LEU A 107 -16.81 26.47 22.08
N ILE A 108 -17.29 25.58 22.94
CA ILE A 108 -18.71 25.43 23.20
C ILE A 108 -19.26 26.66 23.96
N GLY A 109 -18.57 27.09 25.01
CA GLY A 109 -18.97 28.21 25.88
C GLY A 109 -18.84 29.61 25.25
N CYS A 110 -18.32 29.68 24.02
CA CYS A 110 -18.10 30.93 23.30
C CYS A 110 -19.40 31.67 22.91
N GLU A 111 -20.51 30.94 22.77
CA GLU A 111 -21.82 31.52 22.43
C GLU A 111 -22.94 30.89 23.28
N ASP A 112 -23.77 31.74 23.89
CA ASP A 112 -24.91 31.34 24.76
C ASP A 112 -26.04 30.61 24.01
N GLU A 113 -26.07 30.69 22.67
CA GLU A 113 -27.08 30.04 21.82
C GLU A 113 -26.67 28.64 21.33
N ASN A 114 -25.46 28.17 21.67
CA ASN A 114 -25.00 26.84 21.28
C ASN A 114 -25.80 25.77 22.03
N GLN A 115 -26.62 25.02 21.31
CA GLN A 115 -27.32 23.87 21.90
C GLN A 115 -26.40 22.65 21.86
N LEU A 116 -26.03 22.18 23.04
CA LEU A 116 -25.39 20.87 23.22
C LEU A 116 -26.45 19.79 23.20
N HIS A 117 -26.36 18.89 22.22
CA HIS A 117 -27.12 17.65 22.23
C HIS A 117 -26.25 16.57 22.86
N GLU A 118 -26.75 15.88 23.90
CA GLU A 118 -26.03 14.92 24.76
C GLU A 118 -24.78 14.28 24.14
N GLY A 119 -23.64 14.48 24.81
CA GLY A 119 -22.42 13.75 24.50
C GLY A 119 -22.58 12.31 24.93
N SER A 120 -22.41 11.37 23.99
CA SER A 120 -22.13 9.98 24.39
C SER A 120 -20.87 9.98 25.25
N LYS A 121 -20.75 8.99 26.14
CA LYS A 121 -19.60 8.81 27.05
C LYS A 121 -18.25 8.60 26.35
N ASP A 122 -18.21 8.71 25.01
CA ASP A 122 -17.11 8.36 24.11
C ASP A 122 -16.38 9.57 23.48
N GLY A 123 -16.49 10.78 24.06
CA GLY A 123 -15.74 11.95 23.58
C GLY A 123 -16.27 12.61 22.30
N ILE A 124 -17.55 12.39 21.97
CA ILE A 124 -18.23 12.99 20.80
C ILE A 124 -19.22 14.05 21.27
N PHE A 125 -19.11 15.26 20.73
CA PHE A 125 -19.93 16.41 21.12
C PHE A 125 -20.65 16.99 19.90
N ASN A 126 -21.98 16.99 19.93
CA ASN A 126 -22.79 17.58 18.86
C ASN A 126 -23.26 18.98 19.27
N VAL A 127 -22.91 19.97 18.46
CA VAL A 127 -23.18 21.38 18.69
C VAL A 127 -23.93 21.94 17.48
N SER A 128 -25.12 22.48 17.69
CA SER A 128 -25.81 23.26 16.65
C SER A 128 -25.59 24.74 16.89
N VAL A 129 -25.06 25.46 15.90
CA VAL A 129 -24.84 26.91 15.95
C VAL A 129 -25.88 27.61 15.09
N THR A 130 -26.86 28.23 15.75
CA THR A 130 -28.03 28.90 15.15
C THR A 130 -27.65 30.07 14.24
N LYS A 131 -26.66 30.87 14.65
CA LYS A 131 -26.18 32.07 13.96
C LYS A 131 -25.57 31.78 12.60
N PHE A 132 -24.72 30.74 12.51
CA PHE A 132 -24.15 30.28 11.26
C PHE A 132 -25.10 29.37 10.47
N LYS A 133 -26.22 28.96 11.09
CA LYS A 133 -27.15 27.96 10.57
C LYS A 133 -26.41 26.67 10.19
N GLN A 134 -25.43 26.31 11.02
CA GLN A 134 -24.56 25.17 10.81
C GLN A 134 -24.55 24.24 12.02
N ARG A 135 -24.37 22.95 11.75
CA ARG A 135 -24.22 21.90 12.75
C ARG A 135 -22.77 21.42 12.75
N PHE A 136 -22.20 21.25 13.94
CA PHE A 136 -20.86 20.74 14.14
C PHE A 136 -20.90 19.49 15.02
N THR A 137 -20.07 18.51 14.67
CA THR A 137 -19.76 17.38 15.55
C THR A 137 -18.27 17.45 15.85
N PHE A 138 -17.94 17.73 17.09
CA PHE A 138 -16.57 17.70 17.58
C PHE A 138 -16.24 16.30 18.09
N VAL A 139 -15.07 15.81 17.69
CA VAL A 139 -14.58 14.50 18.08
C VAL A 139 -13.26 14.66 18.79
N LEU A 140 -13.20 14.11 20.00
CA LEU A 140 -11.96 13.99 20.75
C LEU A 140 -11.57 12.50 20.83
N PRO A 141 -10.69 12.01 19.95
CA PRO A 141 -10.21 10.65 20.05
C PRO A 141 -9.34 10.47 21.30
N PRO A 142 -9.25 9.25 21.84
CA PRO A 142 -8.19 8.93 22.80
C PRO A 142 -6.81 9.16 22.17
N ALA A 143 -5.77 9.34 22.99
CA ALA A 143 -4.38 9.55 22.57
C ALA A 143 -3.72 8.29 21.99
N ASN A 144 -4.42 7.62 21.06
CA ASN A 144 -3.96 6.46 20.30
C ASN A 144 -3.86 6.85 18.83
N LEU A 145 -2.75 6.51 18.17
CA LEU A 145 -2.56 6.88 16.77
C LEU A 145 -3.65 6.28 15.86
N SER A 146 -4.06 5.03 16.10
CA SER A 146 -5.12 4.37 15.34
C SER A 146 -6.45 5.14 15.39
N ALA A 147 -6.88 5.57 16.57
CA ALA A 147 -8.09 6.38 16.73
C ALA A 147 -8.00 7.72 15.99
N ILE A 148 -6.85 8.41 16.11
CA ILE A 148 -6.61 9.70 15.43
C ILE A 148 -6.63 9.52 13.91
N LEU A 149 -5.96 8.48 13.40
CA LEU A 149 -5.90 8.22 11.96
C LEU A 149 -7.27 7.84 11.42
N ASP A 150 -8.02 6.99 12.11
CA ASP A 150 -9.34 6.57 11.68
C ASP A 150 -10.34 7.72 11.72
N THR A 151 -10.42 8.47 12.81
CA THR A 151 -11.25 9.69 12.87
C THR A 151 -10.88 10.68 11.77
N ALA A 152 -9.59 10.86 11.48
CA ALA A 152 -9.12 11.77 10.44
C ALA A 152 -9.52 11.35 9.02
N LYS A 153 -9.78 10.06 8.75
CA LYS A 153 -10.29 9.59 7.44
C LYS A 153 -11.69 10.10 7.14
N VAL A 154 -12.49 10.38 8.17
CA VAL A 154 -13.90 10.77 8.05
C VAL A 154 -14.11 12.26 8.34
N ALA A 155 -13.17 12.88 9.07
CA ALA A 155 -13.25 14.29 9.44
C ALA A 155 -13.24 15.23 8.22
N ASP A 156 -14.15 16.21 8.22
CA ASP A 156 -14.17 17.29 7.24
C ASP A 156 -13.06 18.31 7.53
N SER A 157 -12.75 18.51 8.81
CA SER A 157 -11.72 19.44 9.27
C SER A 157 -10.95 18.89 10.46
N VAL A 158 -9.65 19.20 10.52
CA VAL A 158 -8.77 18.86 11.63
C VAL A 158 -8.35 20.13 12.35
N LEU A 159 -8.52 20.16 13.66
CA LEU A 159 -8.09 21.22 14.56
C LEU A 159 -6.86 20.73 15.32
N GLY A 160 -5.66 21.21 14.93
CA GLY A 160 -4.41 20.87 15.60
C GLY A 160 -4.13 21.82 16.76
N LEU A 161 -3.95 21.29 17.96
CA LEU A 161 -3.60 22.05 19.15
C LEU A 161 -2.08 22.09 19.35
N MET A 162 -1.52 23.27 19.60
CA MET A 162 -0.11 23.45 19.93
C MET A 162 0.11 24.36 21.15
N PRO A 163 1.14 24.11 21.99
CA PRO A 163 1.48 24.98 23.09
C PRO A 163 2.25 26.22 22.61
N PRO A 164 2.49 27.21 23.48
CA PRO A 164 3.22 28.42 23.11
C PRO A 164 4.75 28.26 23.26
N THR A 165 5.22 27.22 23.96
CA THR A 165 6.64 26.94 24.21
C THR A 165 7.30 26.29 23.00
N GLU A 166 6.71 25.19 22.55
CA GLU A 166 7.16 24.39 21.42
C GLU A 166 5.97 24.13 20.48
N ALA A 167 6.23 24.02 19.17
CA ALA A 167 5.14 23.90 18.20
C ALA A 167 4.51 22.50 18.22
N TRP A 168 5.31 21.45 18.32
CA TRP A 168 4.86 20.06 18.44
C TRP A 168 6.01 19.21 18.99
N ASP A 169 5.66 18.14 19.71
CA ASP A 169 6.58 17.14 20.26
C ASP A 169 6.89 16.04 19.22
N ASP A 170 7.75 15.09 19.55
CA ASP A 170 8.02 13.89 18.72
C ASP A 170 6.73 13.11 18.43
N TRP A 171 5.82 13.05 19.41
CA TRP A 171 4.45 12.52 19.22
C TRP A 171 3.69 13.27 18.14
N GLY A 172 3.72 14.60 18.21
CA GLY A 172 3.04 15.48 17.26
C GLY A 172 3.63 15.36 15.87
N GLU A 173 4.96 15.25 15.78
CA GLU A 173 5.69 15.05 14.54
C GLU A 173 5.34 13.71 13.88
N LEU A 174 5.25 12.62 14.66
CA LEU A 174 4.78 11.30 14.18
C LEU A 174 3.32 11.37 13.70
N CYS A 175 2.42 11.95 14.50
CA CYS A 175 1.01 12.11 14.16
C CYS A 175 0.83 12.90 12.87
N LEU A 176 1.51 14.04 12.76
CA LEU A 176 1.49 14.88 11.56
C LEU A 176 2.02 14.10 10.36
N SER A 177 3.14 13.40 10.49
CA SER A 177 3.74 12.63 9.40
C SER A 177 2.79 11.54 8.88
N CYS A 178 2.12 10.81 9.78
CA CYS A 178 1.09 9.84 9.41
C CYS A 178 -0.12 10.50 8.75
N LEU A 179 -0.60 11.61 9.28
CA LEU A 179 -1.75 12.34 8.72
C LEU A 179 -1.43 12.93 7.33
N PHE A 180 -0.23 13.48 7.12
CA PHE A 180 0.23 13.98 5.83
C PHE A 180 0.26 12.86 4.77
N ALA A 181 0.79 11.70 5.15
CA ALA A 181 0.88 10.55 4.26
C ALA A 181 -0.49 9.92 3.99
N GLN A 182 -1.37 9.87 4.99
CA GLN A 182 -2.74 9.42 4.83
C GLN A 182 -3.55 10.37 3.94
N GLY A 183 -3.32 11.68 4.04
CA GLY A 183 -4.05 12.72 3.33
C GLY A 183 -4.89 13.56 4.29
N LEU A 184 -4.37 14.74 4.63
CA LEU A 184 -5.02 15.65 5.59
C LEU A 184 -6.28 16.33 4.98
N PRO A 185 -7.41 16.32 5.70
CA PRO A 185 -8.53 17.20 5.39
C PRO A 185 -8.18 18.65 5.76
N THR A 186 -9.14 19.58 5.64
CA THR A 186 -8.87 21.00 5.89
C THR A 186 -8.41 21.23 7.33
N THR A 187 -7.13 21.57 7.49
CA THR A 187 -6.51 21.71 8.81
C THR A 187 -6.48 23.17 9.25
N THR A 188 -6.85 23.40 10.50
CA THR A 188 -6.75 24.68 11.21
C THR A 188 -5.90 24.46 12.45
N ILE A 189 -4.94 25.34 12.69
CA ILE A 189 -4.00 25.19 13.82
C ILE A 189 -4.35 26.24 14.88
N THR A 190 -4.43 25.80 16.12
CA THR A 190 -4.78 26.64 17.26
C THR A 190 -3.78 26.51 18.39
N THR A 191 -3.41 27.64 19.00
CA THR A 191 -2.56 27.71 20.19
C THR A 191 -3.39 27.81 21.46
N GLN A 192 -3.01 27.06 22.49
CA GLN A 192 -3.55 27.19 23.86
C GLN A 192 -2.49 27.80 24.78
N GLY A 193 -2.87 28.67 25.71
CA GLY A 193 -1.96 29.17 26.77
C GLY A 193 -1.08 30.35 26.35
N LEU A 194 -1.39 31.04 25.25
CA LEU A 194 -0.71 32.27 24.88
C LEU A 194 -1.05 33.42 25.85
N ALA A 195 -2.21 33.35 26.51
CA ALA A 195 -2.61 34.25 27.58
C ALA A 195 -1.71 34.15 28.83
N ASP A 196 -1.18 32.97 29.14
CA ASP A 196 -0.34 32.76 30.32
C ASP A 196 1.09 33.31 30.15
N VAL A 197 1.50 33.51 28.89
CA VAL A 197 2.79 34.12 28.56
C VAL A 197 2.77 35.64 28.82
N PRO A 198 3.86 36.23 29.37
CA PRO A 198 4.00 37.68 29.51
C PRO A 198 3.83 38.45 28.19
N ALA A 199 3.04 39.54 28.21
CA ALA A 199 2.66 40.31 27.01
C ALA A 199 3.83 40.75 26.11
N LYS A 200 5.01 41.03 26.70
CA LYS A 200 6.22 41.42 25.96
C LYS A 200 6.76 40.31 25.04
N LYS A 201 6.65 39.04 25.46
CA LYS A 201 7.18 37.88 24.72
C LYS A 201 6.17 37.29 23.72
N ARG A 202 4.87 37.58 23.87
CA ARG A 202 3.80 37.01 23.02
C ARG A 202 4.02 37.23 21.52
N ASN A 203 4.49 38.42 21.11
CA ASN A 203 4.72 38.73 19.70
C ASN A 203 5.92 37.99 19.11
N GLU A 204 6.95 37.73 19.91
CA GLU A 204 8.13 36.98 19.50
C GLU A 204 7.78 35.50 19.34
N ILE A 205 7.11 34.92 20.32
CA ILE A 205 6.59 33.54 20.27
C ILE A 205 5.66 33.36 19.08
N ARG A 206 4.73 34.30 18.85
CA ARG A 206 3.82 34.23 17.70
C ARG A 206 4.56 34.23 16.35
N LYS A 207 5.69 34.94 16.23
CA LYS A 207 6.52 34.88 15.02
C LYS A 207 7.26 33.55 14.90
N ALA A 208 7.79 33.03 16.00
CA ALA A 208 8.46 31.72 16.04
C ALA A 208 7.51 30.58 15.64
N LEU A 209 6.30 30.55 16.22
CA LEU A 209 5.27 29.57 15.89
C LEU A 209 4.80 29.68 14.44
N ASN A 210 4.62 30.89 13.90
CA ASN A 210 4.26 31.06 12.49
C ASN A 210 5.35 30.48 11.57
N LYS A 211 6.63 30.71 11.91
CA LYS A 211 7.75 30.15 11.14
C LYS A 211 7.80 28.62 11.24
N ALA A 212 7.47 28.04 12.40
CA ALA A 212 7.37 26.59 12.57
C ALA A 212 6.22 26.05 11.71
N VAL A 213 5.01 26.61 11.84
CA VAL A 213 3.83 26.23 11.06
C VAL A 213 4.07 26.35 9.56
N GLU A 214 4.70 27.43 9.09
CA GLU A 214 4.98 27.66 7.66
C GLU A 214 5.90 26.58 7.05
N ARG A 215 6.78 25.95 7.85
CA ARG A 215 7.62 24.82 7.39
C ARG A 215 6.81 23.59 7.01
N ARG A 216 5.69 23.33 7.69
CA ARG A 216 4.85 22.12 7.47
C ARG A 216 3.57 22.42 6.69
N PHE A 217 2.99 23.58 6.91
CA PHE A 217 1.72 24.01 6.35
C PHE A 217 1.91 25.35 5.62
N PRO A 218 2.32 25.31 4.34
CA PRO A 218 2.41 26.52 3.53
C PRO A 218 1.02 27.19 3.44
N ASP A 219 0.97 28.51 3.58
CA ASP A 219 -0.24 29.35 3.54
C ASP A 219 -1.22 29.25 4.73
N SER A 220 -0.93 28.48 5.77
CA SER A 220 -1.80 28.40 6.95
C SER A 220 -1.43 29.45 8.00
N LYS A 221 -2.44 30.14 8.55
CA LYS A 221 -2.31 30.99 9.73
C LYS A 221 -2.81 30.22 10.94
N PHE A 222 -2.16 30.39 12.10
CA PHE A 222 -2.65 29.84 13.36
C PHE A 222 -3.50 30.86 14.13
N PHE A 223 -4.41 30.36 14.96
CA PHE A 223 -5.29 31.16 15.83
C PHE A 223 -4.99 30.88 17.30
N SER A 224 -5.26 31.83 18.20
CA SER A 224 -5.24 31.56 19.64
C SER A 224 -6.66 31.25 20.14
N CYS A 225 -6.81 30.25 21.00
CA CYS A 225 -8.10 29.85 21.58
C CYS A 225 -8.28 30.37 23.02
N ASP A 226 -7.61 31.47 23.37
CA ASP A 226 -7.65 32.03 24.72
C ASP A 226 -8.75 33.08 24.90
N SER A 227 -9.17 33.72 23.81
CA SER A 227 -10.23 34.74 23.80
C SER A 227 -11.48 34.23 23.08
N ASP A 228 -12.66 34.55 23.60
CA ASP A 228 -13.94 34.18 22.99
C ASP A 228 -14.08 34.75 21.57
N GLN A 229 -13.56 35.95 21.31
CA GLN A 229 -13.60 36.54 19.97
C GLN A 229 -12.78 35.73 18.95
N GLU A 230 -11.68 35.14 19.39
CA GLU A 230 -10.80 34.34 18.54
C GLU A 230 -11.33 32.91 18.36
N ALA A 231 -12.02 32.37 19.38
CA ALA A 231 -12.81 31.14 19.26
C ALA A 231 -13.94 31.30 18.22
N ARG A 232 -14.63 32.44 18.18
CA ARG A 232 -15.60 32.75 17.09
C ARG A 232 -14.95 32.79 15.73
N ALA A 233 -13.78 33.42 15.63
CA ALA A 233 -13.03 33.43 14.37
C ALA A 233 -12.64 32.02 13.92
N CYS A 234 -12.37 31.09 14.85
CA CYS A 234 -12.14 29.68 14.55
C CYS A 234 -13.38 29.00 13.97
N TYR A 235 -14.57 29.24 14.53
CA TYR A 235 -15.85 28.79 13.96
C TYR A 235 -16.09 29.39 12.57
N ASP A 236 -15.91 30.70 12.40
CA ASP A 236 -16.09 31.37 11.11
C ASP A 236 -15.21 30.74 10.02
N ILE A 237 -13.96 30.44 10.36
CA ILE A 237 -13.01 29.90 9.41
C ILE A 237 -13.32 28.43 9.10
N SER A 238 -13.61 27.62 10.10
CA SER A 238 -14.02 26.22 9.88
C SER A 238 -15.33 26.13 9.08
N ALA A 239 -16.27 27.04 9.30
CA ALA A 239 -17.55 27.15 8.58
C ALA A 239 -17.41 27.57 7.11
N ILE A 240 -16.51 28.51 6.81
CA ILE A 240 -16.45 29.21 5.51
C ILE A 240 -15.39 28.64 4.58
N ARG A 241 -14.32 28.05 5.14
CA ARG A 241 -13.16 27.59 4.37
C ARG A 241 -13.56 26.49 3.40
N ARG A 242 -12.97 26.53 2.21
CA ARG A 242 -13.17 25.45 1.23
C ARG A 242 -12.59 24.17 1.81
N LEU A 243 -13.40 23.13 1.84
CA LEU A 243 -12.93 21.81 2.17
C LEU A 243 -12.08 21.28 1.03
N ASN A 244 -10.88 20.83 1.37
CA ASN A 244 -10.14 19.95 0.49
C ASN A 244 -10.75 18.57 0.68
N PRO A 245 -11.29 17.92 -0.37
CA PRO A 245 -11.65 16.52 -0.27
C PRO A 245 -10.38 15.77 0.15
N SER A 246 -10.45 15.03 1.27
CA SER A 246 -9.32 14.26 1.78
C SER A 246 -8.79 13.37 0.66
N SER A 247 -7.53 13.55 0.28
CA SER A 247 -6.89 12.79 -0.80
C SER A 247 -6.64 11.31 -0.46
N GLY A 248 -6.95 10.90 0.77
CA GLY A 248 -6.59 9.61 1.35
C GLY A 248 -7.56 8.45 1.13
N GLY A 249 -8.82 8.76 0.82
CA GLY A 249 -9.85 7.78 0.50
C GLY A 249 -10.53 8.15 -0.80
N ASN A 250 -11.12 7.18 -1.50
CA ASN A 250 -12.07 7.52 -2.55
C ASN A 250 -13.17 8.35 -1.85
N PRO A 251 -13.45 9.59 -2.29
CA PRO A 251 -14.54 10.43 -1.75
C PRO A 251 -15.93 9.78 -1.93
N ASP A 252 -15.96 8.58 -2.52
CA ASP A 252 -17.08 7.74 -2.88
C ASP A 252 -17.35 6.61 -1.85
N LEU A 253 -16.66 6.57 -0.70
CA LEU A 253 -17.00 5.64 0.38
C LEU A 253 -17.95 6.27 1.39
N THR A 254 -19.04 5.56 1.67
CA THR A 254 -20.07 5.99 2.59
C THR A 254 -19.56 5.95 4.02
N CYS A 255 -19.12 7.09 4.55
CA CYS A 255 -18.54 7.15 5.88
C CYS A 255 -19.62 7.43 6.92
N TRP A 256 -19.74 6.56 7.90
CA TRP A 256 -20.68 6.71 9.02
C TRP A 256 -20.00 7.32 10.22
N TRP A 257 -20.71 8.23 10.91
CA TRP A 257 -20.27 8.78 12.19
C TRP A 257 -21.44 9.06 13.15
N ARG A 258 -21.68 8.14 14.10
CA ARG A 258 -22.04 8.36 15.52
C ARG A 258 -22.02 6.99 16.24
N GLY A 259 -21.68 6.97 17.53
CA GLY A 259 -21.50 5.76 18.34
C GLY A 259 -22.72 4.82 18.33
N PRO A 260 -22.50 3.49 18.25
CA PRO A 260 -23.59 2.53 18.12
C PRO A 260 -24.42 2.47 19.40
N SER A 261 -25.75 2.56 19.27
CA SER A 261 -26.60 1.78 20.17
C SER A 261 -26.43 0.31 19.76
N LEU A 262 -25.39 -0.32 20.31
CA LEU A 262 -25.10 -1.73 20.06
C LEU A 262 -26.23 -2.57 20.67
N SER A 263 -27.20 -2.93 19.85
CA SER A 263 -28.22 -3.92 20.21
C SER A 263 -27.96 -5.20 19.44
N LEU A 264 -27.14 -6.07 20.01
CA LEU A 264 -26.93 -7.40 19.46
C LEU A 264 -28.16 -8.27 19.78
N MET A 265 -28.97 -8.59 18.78
CA MET A 265 -29.96 -9.66 18.92
C MET A 265 -29.22 -11.01 18.96
N LYS A 266 -29.38 -11.76 20.06
CA LYS A 266 -28.52 -12.91 20.39
C LYS A 266 -28.95 -14.20 19.70
N THR A 267 -28.03 -14.82 18.96
CA THR A 267 -27.95 -16.28 18.77
C THR A 267 -26.51 -16.73 19.05
N GLU A 268 -26.27 -17.18 20.29
CA GLU A 268 -25.08 -17.82 20.89
C GLU A 268 -23.65 -17.28 20.57
N SER A 269 -23.15 -17.15 19.33
CA SER A 269 -21.78 -16.63 19.03
C SER A 269 -21.71 -15.48 18.01
N VAL A 270 -22.69 -15.39 17.12
CA VAL A 270 -22.76 -14.40 16.03
C VAL A 270 -24.06 -13.61 16.17
N GLY A 271 -24.07 -12.32 15.84
CA GLY A 271 -25.28 -11.53 15.92
C GLY A 271 -25.40 -10.43 14.88
N THR A 272 -26.56 -9.78 14.86
CA THR A 272 -26.83 -8.62 14.01
C THR A 272 -26.40 -7.35 14.72
N LEU A 273 -25.49 -6.60 14.11
CA LEU A 273 -24.98 -5.34 14.63
C LEU A 273 -25.82 -4.18 14.07
N LYS A 274 -26.45 -3.40 14.95
CA LYS A 274 -27.12 -2.14 14.56
C LYS A 274 -26.15 -0.98 14.73
N VAL A 275 -25.87 -0.27 13.64
CA VAL A 275 -25.04 0.94 13.63
C VAL A 275 -25.93 2.10 13.23
N THR A 276 -25.93 3.19 14.00
CA THR A 276 -26.73 4.40 13.74
C THR A 276 -25.83 5.60 13.47
N GLY A 277 -26.01 6.30 12.35
CA GLY A 277 -25.16 7.44 12.02
C GLY A 277 -25.60 8.22 10.80
N PHE A 278 -24.89 9.31 10.52
CA PHE A 278 -25.11 10.11 9.32
C PHE A 278 -24.37 9.55 8.12
N LEU A 279 -25.06 9.41 6.99
CA LEU A 279 -24.45 9.00 5.72
C LEU A 279 -23.65 10.16 5.10
N ARG A 280 -22.33 9.99 4.97
CA ARG A 280 -21.45 10.91 4.23
C ARG A 280 -20.94 10.22 2.97
N GLY A 281 -20.79 10.96 1.86
CA GLY A 281 -20.40 10.38 0.57
C GLY A 281 -21.61 10.03 -0.32
N PRO A 282 -21.47 9.09 -1.26
CA PRO A 282 -22.53 8.71 -2.20
C PRO A 282 -23.67 7.97 -1.50
N PRO A 283 -24.80 7.72 -2.19
CA PRO A 283 -25.86 6.90 -1.63
C PRO A 283 -25.35 5.51 -1.24
N LEU A 284 -25.98 4.89 -0.24
CA LEU A 284 -25.69 3.51 0.18
C LEU A 284 -26.80 2.59 -0.34
N SER A 285 -26.43 1.44 -0.92
CA SER A 285 -27.37 0.38 -1.28
C SER A 285 -27.16 -0.84 -0.39
N VAL A 286 -28.25 -1.46 0.06
CA VAL A 286 -28.23 -2.62 0.96
C VAL A 286 -27.55 -3.84 0.34
N ASN A 287 -27.56 -3.95 -0.99
CA ASN A 287 -27.00 -5.10 -1.71
C ASN A 287 -25.47 -5.10 -1.76
N GLY A 288 -24.84 -3.95 -1.52
CA GLY A 288 -23.38 -3.83 -1.45
C GLY A 288 -22.83 -4.37 -0.14
N LEU A 289 -21.53 -4.62 -0.12
CA LEU A 289 -20.81 -5.01 1.09
C LEU A 289 -20.38 -3.78 1.90
N VAL A 290 -20.11 -4.01 3.17
CA VAL A 290 -19.64 -2.99 4.10
C VAL A 290 -18.34 -3.44 4.74
N HIS A 291 -17.40 -2.52 4.90
CA HIS A 291 -16.21 -2.70 5.70
C HIS A 291 -16.30 -1.90 7.00
N LEU A 292 -16.04 -2.58 8.11
CA LEU A 292 -15.83 -1.97 9.42
C LEU A 292 -14.34 -1.88 9.69
N THR A 293 -13.84 -0.67 9.88
CA THR A 293 -12.41 -0.42 10.06
C THR A 293 -11.89 -1.16 11.30
N GLY A 294 -10.96 -2.10 11.11
CA GLY A 294 -10.37 -2.90 12.18
C GLY A 294 -11.15 -4.17 12.55
N LEU A 295 -12.34 -4.39 11.98
CA LEU A 295 -13.16 -5.59 12.24
C LEU A 295 -13.33 -6.47 10.99
N GLY A 296 -13.33 -5.89 9.78
CA GLY A 296 -13.39 -6.63 8.52
C GLY A 296 -14.59 -6.32 7.65
N ASP A 297 -14.85 -7.21 6.68
CA ASP A 297 -15.89 -7.06 5.66
C ASP A 297 -17.14 -7.86 6.05
N PHE A 298 -18.33 -7.27 5.91
CA PHE A 298 -19.61 -7.87 6.29
C PHE A 298 -20.72 -7.55 5.28
N GLN A 299 -21.79 -8.36 5.31
CA GLN A 299 -23.01 -8.14 4.54
C GLN A 299 -24.05 -7.35 5.34
N MET A 300 -24.81 -6.49 4.67
CA MET A 300 -25.94 -5.79 5.27
C MET A 300 -27.23 -6.63 5.18
N GLN A 301 -28.17 -6.38 6.08
CA GLN A 301 -29.50 -7.00 6.13
C GLN A 301 -30.63 -5.99 5.84
N GLN A 302 -30.52 -4.78 6.38
CA GLN A 302 -31.56 -3.76 6.31
C GLN A 302 -30.99 -2.36 6.58
N ILE A 303 -31.55 -1.34 5.92
CA ILE A 303 -31.31 0.08 6.21
C ILE A 303 -32.63 0.72 6.63
N ASP A 304 -32.61 1.37 7.79
CA ASP A 304 -33.71 2.16 8.32
C ASP A 304 -33.35 3.64 8.37
N ALA A 305 -34.31 4.52 8.15
CA ALA A 305 -34.18 5.94 8.46
C ALA A 305 -34.46 6.16 9.95
N SER A 306 -33.49 6.75 10.63
CA SER A 306 -33.58 7.12 12.04
C SER A 306 -33.96 8.61 12.15
N PRO A 307 -34.74 9.01 13.17
CA PRO A 307 -34.93 10.42 13.46
C PRO A 307 -33.57 11.08 13.74
N ASP A 308 -33.44 12.32 13.28
CA ASP A 308 -32.25 13.12 13.50
C ASP A 308 -32.14 13.51 14.97
N LEU A 309 -31.08 13.05 15.62
CA LEU A 309 -30.81 13.27 17.03
C LEU A 309 -30.32 14.71 17.32
N CYS A 310 -29.93 15.49 16.29
CA CYS A 310 -29.36 16.83 16.43
C CYS A 310 -29.86 17.80 15.34
N PRO A 311 -31.17 18.13 15.31
CA PRO A 311 -31.71 19.05 14.31
C PRO A 311 -31.28 20.50 14.58
N LEU A 312 -30.94 21.25 13.52
CA LEU A 312 -30.51 22.66 13.60
C LEU A 312 -31.55 23.58 14.27
N LEU A 313 -32.82 23.24 14.14
CA LEU A 313 -33.93 23.87 14.84
C LEU A 313 -34.68 22.74 15.53
N GLN A 314 -34.71 22.74 16.87
CA GLN A 314 -35.71 21.94 17.59
C GLN A 314 -37.06 22.36 17.04
N GLN A 315 -37.78 21.43 16.40
CA GLN A 315 -39.19 21.65 16.15
C GLN A 315 -39.83 21.77 17.53
N THR A 316 -40.03 23.01 17.99
CA THR A 316 -41.06 23.26 18.97
C THR A 316 -42.31 22.63 18.36
N LYS A 317 -42.85 21.61 19.03
CA LYS A 317 -44.16 21.03 18.70
C LYS A 317 -45.14 22.21 18.79
N THR A 318 -45.27 22.94 17.69
CA THR A 318 -46.15 24.09 17.60
C THR A 318 -47.55 23.54 17.72
N LYS A 319 -48.36 24.27 18.49
CA LYS A 319 -49.68 23.89 19.01
C LYS A 319 -50.76 23.62 17.95
N THR A 320 -50.39 23.30 16.71
CA THR A 320 -51.27 22.99 15.58
C THR A 320 -51.66 21.51 15.52
N ALA A 321 -50.80 20.58 15.98
CA ALA A 321 -51.16 19.15 16.04
C ALA A 321 -52.16 18.78 17.15
N LYS A 322 -52.29 19.62 18.19
CA LYS A 322 -53.29 19.42 19.27
C LYS A 322 -54.74 19.76 18.85
N LYS A 323 -54.95 20.36 17.67
CA LYS A 323 -56.30 20.71 17.19
C LYS A 323 -56.94 19.64 16.30
N GLU A 324 -56.16 18.70 15.78
CA GLU A 324 -56.68 17.55 15.01
C GLU A 324 -56.82 16.29 15.87
N ALA A 325 -56.02 16.14 16.94
CA ALA A 325 -56.15 15.03 17.89
C ALA A 325 -57.35 15.14 18.85
N ALA A 326 -57.98 16.31 19.00
CA ALA A 326 -59.09 16.52 19.94
C ALA A 326 -60.47 16.13 19.37
N ARG A 327 -60.54 15.45 18.22
CA ARG A 327 -61.81 15.06 17.56
C ARG A 327 -62.08 13.56 17.55
N MET A 328 -61.24 12.76 18.20
CA MET A 328 -61.43 11.32 18.37
C MET A 328 -60.95 10.90 19.77
N GLU A 329 -61.81 11.02 20.77
CA GLU A 329 -61.71 10.22 21.99
C GLU A 329 -62.87 9.23 21.99
N GLU A 330 -62.53 7.93 22.05
CA GLU A 330 -63.11 6.92 22.97
C GLU A 330 -62.62 5.52 22.53
N GLY A 331 -61.81 4.86 23.36
CA GLY A 331 -61.47 3.45 23.17
C GLY A 331 -60.10 3.00 23.67
N ASP A 332 -60.09 2.56 24.93
CA ASP A 332 -59.21 1.59 25.58
C ASP A 332 -57.72 1.91 25.84
N ALA A 333 -57.36 1.77 27.12
CA ALA A 333 -56.05 2.07 27.68
C ALA A 333 -55.19 0.80 27.70
N VAL A 334 -54.21 0.71 26.80
CA VAL A 334 -53.09 -0.23 26.93
C VAL A 334 -51.78 0.55 26.82
N SER A 335 -50.95 0.35 27.84
CA SER A 335 -49.63 0.94 28.05
C SER A 335 -48.70 0.79 26.85
N LEU A 336 -48.49 1.88 26.09
CA LEU A 336 -47.48 2.01 25.06
C LEU A 336 -46.24 2.70 25.64
N GLN A 337 -45.16 1.94 25.82
CA GLN A 337 -43.82 2.49 25.90
C GLN A 337 -43.45 3.05 24.52
N MET A 338 -42.84 4.23 24.49
CA MET A 338 -42.48 4.96 23.27
C MET A 338 -41.44 4.18 22.44
N GLU A 339 -41.88 3.45 21.41
CA GLU A 339 -41.03 3.09 20.27
C GLU A 339 -41.23 4.17 19.21
N GLU A 340 -40.24 5.05 19.03
CA GLU A 340 -40.25 6.06 17.98
C GLU A 340 -40.31 5.37 16.60
N ASP A 341 -41.21 5.80 15.71
CA ASP A 341 -41.48 5.18 14.41
C ASP A 341 -40.22 5.07 13.54
N ILE A 342 -39.57 3.90 13.54
CA ILE A 342 -38.45 3.57 12.65
C ILE A 342 -39.01 3.31 11.24
N THR A 343 -38.66 4.15 10.27
CA THR A 343 -39.09 3.96 8.87
C THR A 343 -38.06 3.13 8.11
N VAL A 344 -38.46 1.95 7.65
CA VAL A 344 -37.59 1.06 6.87
C VAL A 344 -37.41 1.65 5.46
N LEU A 345 -36.16 1.95 5.08
CA LEU A 345 -35.86 2.48 3.75
C LEU A 345 -35.71 1.37 2.72
N GLU A 346 -34.90 0.35 3.04
CA GLU A 346 -34.51 -0.67 2.08
C GLU A 346 -34.18 -1.99 2.81
N LYS A 347 -34.62 -3.12 2.25
CA LYS A 347 -34.29 -4.48 2.71
C LYS A 347 -33.51 -5.21 1.62
N VAL A 348 -32.72 -6.20 2.01
CA VAL A 348 -31.91 -7.01 1.09
C VAL A 348 -32.78 -7.68 0.01
N ASP A 349 -32.32 -7.59 -1.24
CA ASP A 349 -32.78 -8.43 -2.33
C ASP A 349 -31.81 -9.59 -2.57
N ALA A 350 -32.22 -10.82 -2.23
CA ALA A 350 -31.35 -11.99 -2.28
C ALA A 350 -30.73 -12.28 -3.67
N SER A 351 -31.39 -11.86 -4.77
CA SER A 351 -30.87 -12.06 -6.14
C SER A 351 -29.78 -11.07 -6.56
N ARG A 352 -29.71 -9.90 -5.90
CA ARG A 352 -28.79 -8.81 -6.24
C ARG A 352 -27.66 -8.64 -5.23
N GLN A 353 -27.79 -9.26 -4.07
CA GLN A 353 -26.82 -9.18 -2.99
C GLN A 353 -25.46 -9.72 -3.43
N GLU A 354 -24.40 -8.96 -3.14
CA GLU A 354 -23.03 -9.39 -3.42
C GLU A 354 -22.60 -10.50 -2.43
N SER A 355 -21.88 -11.51 -2.93
CA SER A 355 -21.33 -12.58 -2.09
C SER A 355 -20.14 -12.08 -1.27
N LEU A 356 -20.03 -12.58 -0.04
CA LEU A 356 -18.89 -12.40 0.87
C LEU A 356 -17.76 -13.41 0.59
N GLU A 357 -17.61 -13.84 -0.66
CA GLU A 357 -16.52 -14.75 -1.05
C GLU A 357 -15.25 -13.92 -1.32
N THR A 358 -14.24 -14.12 -0.49
CA THR A 358 -12.94 -13.43 -0.59
C THR A 358 -11.98 -14.16 -1.53
N GLU A 359 -12.01 -15.49 -1.51
CA GLU A 359 -11.13 -16.37 -2.28
C GLU A 359 -11.89 -17.07 -3.41
N ALA A 360 -11.22 -17.33 -4.52
CA ALA A 360 -11.77 -18.15 -5.58
C ALA A 360 -11.76 -19.62 -5.16
N VAL A 361 -12.87 -20.32 -5.40
CA VAL A 361 -12.93 -21.78 -5.22
C VAL A 361 -11.98 -22.41 -6.22
N VAL A 362 -10.94 -23.06 -5.70
CA VAL A 362 -9.96 -23.78 -6.52
C VAL A 362 -10.55 -25.13 -6.86
N ASP A 363 -10.72 -25.42 -8.15
CA ASP A 363 -11.01 -26.77 -8.60
C ASP A 363 -9.68 -27.56 -8.63
N PRO A 364 -9.47 -28.54 -7.74
CA PRO A 364 -8.24 -29.33 -7.72
C PRO A 364 -8.02 -30.09 -9.05
N MET A 365 -9.09 -30.37 -9.81
CA MET A 365 -9.01 -31.12 -11.06
C MET A 365 -8.69 -30.24 -12.28
N GLU A 366 -8.83 -28.91 -12.20
CA GLU A 366 -8.41 -27.99 -13.28
C GLU A 366 -6.89 -27.80 -13.36
N GLY A 367 -6.15 -28.14 -12.28
CA GLY A 367 -4.68 -28.07 -12.22
C GLY A 367 -3.98 -29.38 -12.56
N GLU A 368 -4.71 -30.48 -12.67
CA GLU A 368 -4.18 -31.78 -13.09
C GLU A 368 -4.19 -31.87 -14.61
N GLN A 369 -3.01 -31.65 -15.20
CA GLN A 369 -2.52 -32.46 -16.33
C GLN A 369 -3.48 -32.60 -17.53
N THR A 370 -3.35 -31.70 -18.51
CA THR A 370 -3.59 -32.13 -19.90
C THR A 370 -2.59 -33.25 -20.17
N TRP A 371 -3.08 -34.45 -20.51
CA TRP A 371 -2.24 -35.52 -21.04
C TRP A 371 -1.31 -34.92 -22.10
N PRO A 372 0.02 -35.15 -22.02
CA PRO A 372 0.92 -34.72 -23.06
C PRO A 372 0.36 -35.17 -24.40
N THR A 373 0.26 -34.26 -25.37
CA THR A 373 -0.12 -34.63 -26.73
C THR A 373 0.82 -35.73 -27.23
N GLN A 374 0.32 -36.66 -28.04
CA GLN A 374 1.11 -37.77 -28.62
C GLN A 374 2.47 -37.29 -29.17
N GLU A 375 2.49 -36.08 -29.75
CA GLU A 375 3.68 -35.44 -30.33
C GLU A 375 4.75 -35.01 -29.29
N GLU A 376 4.34 -34.70 -28.05
CA GLU A 376 5.27 -34.37 -26.95
C GLU A 376 5.80 -35.63 -26.25
N LEU A 377 5.00 -36.70 -26.20
CA LEU A 377 5.47 -38.01 -25.76
C LEU A 377 6.50 -38.57 -26.74
N GLU A 378 6.22 -38.52 -28.05
CA GLU A 378 7.17 -38.93 -29.09
C GLU A 378 8.46 -38.09 -29.06
N ALA A 379 8.38 -36.79 -28.75
CA ALA A 379 9.57 -35.95 -28.60
C ALA A 379 10.36 -36.23 -27.31
N ALA A 380 9.67 -36.55 -26.21
CA ALA A 380 10.30 -36.94 -24.95
C ALA A 380 10.96 -38.31 -25.08
N ASP A 381 10.27 -39.28 -25.67
CA ASP A 381 10.76 -40.63 -25.96
C ASP A 381 11.97 -40.58 -26.91
N ALA A 382 11.92 -39.79 -27.98
CA ALA A 382 13.09 -39.58 -28.85
C ALA A 382 14.28 -38.93 -28.12
N SER A 383 14.03 -38.02 -27.18
CA SER A 383 15.10 -37.42 -26.36
C SER A 383 15.63 -38.33 -25.24
N ASN A 384 14.84 -39.34 -24.85
CA ASN A 384 15.21 -40.35 -23.87
C ASN A 384 15.97 -41.51 -24.55
N GLU A 385 15.60 -41.88 -25.76
CA GLU A 385 16.34 -42.81 -26.62
C GLU A 385 17.75 -42.30 -26.94
N GLU A 386 17.95 -40.97 -27.03
CA GLU A 386 19.29 -40.37 -27.13
C GLU A 386 20.10 -40.40 -25.81
N LYS A 387 19.46 -40.67 -24.67
CA LYS A 387 20.05 -40.60 -23.31
C LYS A 387 20.17 -41.94 -22.60
N GLU A 388 19.68 -43.05 -23.17
CA GLU A 388 19.98 -44.38 -22.64
C GLU A 388 21.48 -44.65 -22.81
N SER A 389 22.25 -44.35 -21.76
CA SER A 389 23.61 -44.84 -21.65
C SER A 389 23.55 -46.36 -21.55
N VAL A 390 23.97 -47.04 -22.62
CA VAL A 390 24.17 -48.49 -22.66
C VAL A 390 24.89 -48.93 -21.37
N VAL A 391 24.22 -49.72 -20.53
CA VAL A 391 24.82 -50.30 -19.33
C VAL A 391 25.84 -51.34 -19.78
N LYS A 392 27.10 -50.90 -19.92
CA LYS A 392 28.21 -51.78 -20.27
C LYS A 392 28.40 -52.80 -19.15
N LYS A 393 28.49 -54.09 -19.47
CA LYS A 393 28.94 -55.11 -18.52
C LYS A 393 30.46 -54.95 -18.34
N VAL A 394 30.86 -54.26 -17.27
CA VAL A 394 32.27 -54.01 -16.96
C VAL A 394 32.75 -54.98 -15.86
N PRO A 395 33.98 -55.54 -15.95
CA PRO A 395 34.52 -56.38 -14.88
C PRO A 395 34.50 -55.69 -13.50
N LYS A 396 34.26 -56.45 -12.43
CA LYS A 396 34.23 -55.91 -11.06
C LYS A 396 35.57 -55.22 -10.74
N GLY A 397 35.52 -53.94 -10.36
CA GLY A 397 36.71 -53.14 -9.98
C GLY A 397 37.27 -52.21 -11.06
N THR A 398 36.68 -52.14 -12.25
CA THR A 398 37.08 -51.16 -13.28
C THR A 398 36.57 -49.75 -12.98
N SER A 399 37.43 -48.75 -13.13
CA SER A 399 37.03 -47.33 -13.05
C SER A 399 36.21 -46.90 -14.26
N ASP A 400 35.36 -45.87 -14.10
CA ASP A 400 34.54 -45.29 -15.18
C ASP A 400 35.37 -44.90 -16.41
N TYR A 401 36.60 -44.40 -16.18
CA TYR A 401 37.52 -44.07 -17.27
C TYR A 401 37.93 -45.32 -18.07
N GLN A 402 38.25 -46.44 -17.39
CA GLN A 402 38.58 -47.71 -18.06
C GLN A 402 37.38 -48.27 -18.80
N ALA A 403 36.17 -48.16 -18.25
CA ALA A 403 34.93 -48.61 -18.88
C ALA A 403 34.61 -47.88 -20.21
N MET A 404 35.01 -46.61 -20.35
CA MET A 404 34.83 -45.85 -21.59
C MET A 404 35.69 -46.37 -22.76
N TRP A 405 36.88 -46.93 -22.49
CA TRP A 405 37.80 -47.46 -23.51
C TRP A 405 37.48 -48.88 -23.98
N ILE A 406 36.56 -49.57 -23.30
CA ILE A 406 35.98 -50.82 -23.79
C ILE A 406 35.07 -50.44 -24.96
N ILE A 407 35.65 -50.51 -26.16
CA ILE A 407 34.96 -50.40 -27.45
C ILE A 407 34.30 -51.76 -27.67
N GLU A 408 32.97 -51.82 -27.68
CA GLU A 408 32.29 -52.93 -28.33
C GLU A 408 32.59 -52.78 -29.82
N SER A 409 33.46 -53.65 -30.35
CA SER A 409 33.60 -53.82 -31.78
C SER A 409 32.24 -54.24 -32.33
N ASP A 410 31.69 -53.43 -33.23
CA ASP A 410 30.43 -53.65 -33.95
C ASP A 410 30.18 -55.15 -34.24
N GLN A 411 29.11 -55.68 -33.65
CA GLN A 411 28.18 -56.59 -34.30
C GLN A 411 28.82 -57.75 -35.10
N GLU A 412 29.50 -58.68 -34.42
CA GLU A 412 29.61 -60.05 -34.93
C GLU A 412 28.39 -60.84 -34.46
N GLU A 413 27.45 -61.07 -35.39
CA GLU A 413 26.55 -62.22 -35.31
C GLU A 413 27.42 -63.49 -35.26
N GLY A 414 27.56 -64.05 -34.06
CA GLY A 414 28.23 -65.32 -33.80
C GLY A 414 27.33 -66.22 -32.95
N SER A 415 26.66 -67.14 -33.62
CA SER A 415 25.90 -68.26 -33.04
C SER A 415 26.79 -69.27 -32.30
N GLY A 416 26.29 -69.83 -31.19
CA GLY A 416 26.81 -71.01 -30.47
C GLY A 416 27.77 -70.63 -29.34
N ASP A 417 27.66 -71.11 -28.10
CA ASP A 417 27.14 -72.39 -27.61
C ASP A 417 26.46 -72.23 -26.24
N GLU A 418 25.48 -73.10 -26.00
CA GLU A 418 25.06 -73.53 -24.66
C GLU A 418 26.19 -74.36 -24.06
N ASP A 419 26.56 -74.12 -22.81
CA ASP A 419 26.96 -75.19 -21.89
C ASP A 419 26.63 -74.74 -20.46
N ASP A 420 25.74 -75.51 -19.84
CA ASP A 420 25.57 -75.68 -18.40
C ASP A 420 26.91 -76.12 -17.80
N ASP A 421 27.22 -75.63 -16.60
CA ASP A 421 27.79 -76.47 -15.54
C ASP A 421 27.57 -75.75 -14.19
N ASP A 422 26.68 -76.34 -13.39
CA ASP A 422 26.65 -76.22 -11.94
C ASP A 422 27.99 -76.73 -11.38
N ASP A 423 28.58 -76.01 -10.43
CA ASP A 423 29.22 -76.63 -9.28
C ASP A 423 29.30 -75.63 -8.11
N ASP A 424 28.76 -76.08 -6.98
CA ASP A 424 28.93 -75.53 -5.63
C ASP A 424 30.41 -75.52 -5.24
N ASP A 425 30.84 -74.53 -4.47
CA ASP A 425 31.78 -74.74 -3.37
C ASP A 425 31.63 -73.60 -2.34
N ASP A 426 31.07 -73.97 -1.19
CA ASP A 426 31.31 -73.32 0.11
C ASP A 426 32.81 -73.39 0.41
N ASP A 427 33.43 -72.28 0.82
CA ASP A 427 34.46 -72.34 1.87
C ASP A 427 34.60 -70.98 2.58
N ASP A 428 34.49 -71.06 3.90
CA ASP A 428 34.90 -70.08 4.90
C ASP A 428 36.36 -69.67 4.69
N ASP A 429 36.69 -68.39 4.90
CA ASP A 429 37.94 -68.05 5.58
C ASP A 429 37.87 -66.67 6.25
N GLU A 430 37.64 -66.76 7.55
CA GLU A 430 37.86 -65.74 8.57
C GLU A 430 39.37 -65.62 8.80
N MET A 431 40.00 -64.46 8.51
CA MET A 431 41.33 -64.15 9.05
C MET A 431 41.52 -62.67 9.38
N ALA A 432 41.70 -62.45 10.67
CA ALA A 432 42.26 -61.26 11.29
C ALA A 432 43.77 -61.13 11.00
N ALA A 433 44.24 -59.89 10.88
CA ALA A 433 45.65 -59.55 11.10
C ALA A 433 45.75 -58.15 11.73
N GLN A 434 45.89 -58.14 13.06
CA GLN A 434 46.70 -57.16 13.78
C GLN A 434 48.18 -57.52 13.53
N ASP A 435 49.04 -56.54 13.24
CA ASP A 435 50.10 -56.15 14.18
C ASP A 435 51.02 -55.01 13.69
N VAL A 436 51.05 -53.96 14.54
CA VAL A 436 52.14 -53.10 15.06
C VAL A 436 53.29 -52.51 14.22
N ASP A 437 53.32 -51.16 14.26
CA ASP A 437 54.37 -50.21 14.66
C ASP A 437 55.83 -50.33 14.19
N THR A 438 56.37 -49.18 13.73
CA THR A 438 57.54 -48.55 14.38
C THR A 438 57.54 -47.03 14.12
N ASP A 439 57.78 -46.30 15.21
CA ASP A 439 57.92 -44.85 15.39
C ASP A 439 58.99 -44.15 14.53
N ASP A 440 58.82 -42.84 14.31
CA ASP A 440 59.93 -41.90 14.50
C ASP A 440 59.39 -40.55 15.02
N ASP A 441 59.88 -40.19 16.21
CA ASP A 441 59.64 -38.98 16.98
C ASP A 441 60.73 -37.98 16.62
N ASP A 442 60.38 -36.71 16.36
CA ASP A 442 61.35 -35.62 16.49
C ASP A 442 60.63 -34.30 16.80
N THR A 443 60.53 -34.03 18.10
CA THR A 443 60.19 -32.75 18.71
C THR A 443 61.20 -31.65 18.35
N ALA A 444 60.71 -30.47 17.93
CA ALA A 444 61.40 -29.20 18.19
C ALA A 444 60.44 -27.99 18.23
N SER A 445 60.41 -27.38 19.40
CA SER A 445 59.72 -26.16 19.82
C SER A 445 59.97 -24.91 18.98
N VAL A 446 58.93 -24.11 18.72
CA VAL A 446 58.95 -22.64 18.89
C VAL A 446 57.55 -22.14 19.24
N ALA A 447 57.33 -21.83 20.52
CA ALA A 447 56.23 -20.99 20.96
C ALA A 447 56.49 -19.54 20.53
N LYS A 448 55.57 -18.93 19.79
CA LYS A 448 55.42 -17.48 19.71
C LYS A 448 54.08 -17.09 20.32
N THR A 449 54.18 -16.66 21.57
CA THR A 449 53.27 -15.73 22.24
C THR A 449 53.19 -14.44 21.42
N ASP A 450 52.00 -14.09 20.95
CA ASP A 450 51.65 -12.69 20.71
C ASP A 450 50.45 -12.34 21.59
N ASN A 451 50.69 -11.34 22.43
CA ASN A 451 49.83 -10.83 23.49
C ASN A 451 48.51 -10.29 22.92
N MET A 452 47.39 -10.84 23.39
CA MET A 452 46.10 -10.14 23.35
C MET A 452 45.88 -9.56 24.74
N GLU A 453 46.26 -8.29 24.92
CA GLU A 453 45.97 -7.53 26.15
C GLU A 453 44.45 -7.41 26.29
N THR A 454 43.91 -8.24 27.19
CA THR A 454 42.53 -8.13 27.65
C THR A 454 42.52 -7.09 28.77
N MET A 455 42.19 -5.83 28.45
CA MET A 455 41.90 -4.85 29.51
C MET A 455 40.55 -5.17 30.12
N SER A 456 40.57 -5.83 31.28
CA SER A 456 39.42 -6.00 32.15
C SER A 456 39.05 -4.67 32.79
N ILE A 457 38.03 -4.00 32.26
CA ILE A 457 37.35 -2.91 32.97
C ILE A 457 36.49 -3.53 34.08
N THR A 458 36.68 -2.97 35.27
CA THR A 458 36.17 -3.38 36.57
C THR A 458 34.68 -3.71 36.58
N SER A 459 34.40 -4.91 37.07
CA SER A 459 33.10 -5.53 37.28
C SER A 459 32.46 -5.10 38.61
N GLU A 460 31.80 -3.94 38.67
CA GLU A 460 31.03 -3.59 39.90
C GLU A 460 29.92 -2.52 39.72
N ILE A 461 29.38 -2.34 38.52
CA ILE A 461 28.10 -1.63 38.29
C ILE A 461 27.29 -2.38 37.21
N LYS A 462 26.84 -3.60 37.51
CA LYS A 462 25.94 -4.39 36.64
C LYS A 462 24.88 -5.08 37.48
N ALA A 463 23.96 -4.32 38.06
CA ALA A 463 22.87 -4.92 38.83
C ALA A 463 21.46 -4.49 38.42
N ASN A 464 21.30 -3.50 37.53
CA ASN A 464 19.97 -3.02 37.13
C ASN A 464 19.72 -2.96 35.60
N TYR A 465 20.63 -3.46 34.75
CA TYR A 465 20.50 -3.39 33.28
C TYR A 465 19.92 -4.65 32.60
N ASP A 466 19.60 -5.69 33.37
CA ASP A 466 19.53 -7.08 32.86
C ASP A 466 18.10 -7.68 32.79
N VAL A 467 17.06 -6.88 33.00
CA VAL A 467 15.67 -7.41 33.13
C VAL A 467 14.90 -7.39 31.79
N HIS A 468 15.42 -6.70 30.77
CA HIS A 468 14.77 -6.58 29.45
C HIS A 468 15.71 -6.82 28.25
N PHE A 469 16.93 -7.32 28.47
CA PHE A 469 17.89 -7.56 27.39
C PHE A 469 17.75 -8.98 26.85
N ASP A 470 17.12 -9.13 25.67
CA ASP A 470 17.04 -10.42 24.96
C ASP A 470 18.19 -10.49 23.94
N GLU A 471 19.31 -11.09 24.36
CA GLU A 471 20.55 -11.20 23.58
C GLU A 471 20.33 -11.76 22.16
N GLU A 472 19.33 -12.64 21.99
CA GLU A 472 19.02 -13.27 20.71
C GLU A 472 18.47 -12.26 19.71
N THR A 473 17.56 -11.39 20.15
CA THR A 473 16.94 -10.38 19.28
C THR A 473 17.94 -9.34 18.79
N GLU A 474 18.88 -8.94 19.66
CA GLU A 474 19.97 -8.04 19.33
C GLU A 474 20.94 -8.69 18.34
N LEU A 475 21.34 -9.94 18.57
CA LEU A 475 22.19 -10.67 17.63
C LEU A 475 21.55 -10.79 16.24
N GLU A 476 20.24 -11.00 16.16
CA GLU A 476 19.51 -10.98 14.90
C GLU A 476 19.50 -9.61 14.24
N MET A 477 19.30 -8.54 15.00
CA MET A 477 19.36 -7.17 14.50
C MET A 477 20.77 -6.83 13.99
N LEU A 478 21.83 -7.16 14.72
CA LEU A 478 23.22 -6.99 14.29
C LEU A 478 23.52 -7.78 13.00
N LYS A 479 22.99 -9.00 12.88
CA LYS A 479 23.07 -9.78 11.62
C LYS A 479 22.36 -9.05 10.48
N LYS A 480 21.16 -8.51 10.69
CA LYS A 480 20.44 -7.72 9.68
C LYS A 480 21.24 -6.49 9.23
N TYR A 481 21.85 -5.76 10.16
CA TYR A 481 22.73 -4.62 9.83
C TYR A 481 23.98 -5.02 9.06
N ARG A 482 24.56 -6.19 9.37
CA ARG A 482 25.69 -6.74 8.61
C ARG A 482 25.25 -7.10 7.19
N GLU A 483 24.15 -7.82 7.05
CA GLU A 483 23.60 -8.21 5.75
C GLU A 483 23.22 -7.00 4.86
N GLU A 484 22.65 -5.94 5.43
CA GLU A 484 22.32 -4.72 4.68
C GLU A 484 23.59 -4.04 4.14
N ARG A 485 24.63 -3.88 4.99
CA ARG A 485 25.93 -3.31 4.57
C ARG A 485 26.63 -4.18 3.52
N GLU A 486 26.58 -5.50 3.68
CA GLU A 486 27.10 -6.45 2.70
C GLU A 486 26.34 -6.34 1.37
N ASN A 487 25.02 -6.20 1.39
CA ASN A 487 24.22 -6.04 0.18
C ASN A 487 24.44 -4.67 -0.51
N GLU A 488 24.68 -3.60 0.24
CA GLU A 488 25.05 -2.29 -0.30
C GLU A 488 26.44 -2.34 -0.98
N ALA A 489 27.41 -3.02 -0.37
CA ALA A 489 28.76 -3.16 -0.92
C ALA A 489 28.82 -4.16 -2.10
N PHE A 490 28.10 -5.28 -1.98
CA PHE A 490 28.10 -6.42 -2.90
C PHE A 490 26.66 -6.81 -3.27
N PRO A 491 26.05 -6.11 -4.25
CA PRO A 491 24.64 -6.30 -4.55
C PRO A 491 24.37 -7.67 -5.19
N ASP A 492 23.52 -8.46 -4.53
CA ASP A 492 23.03 -9.78 -4.97
C ASP A 492 24.11 -10.87 -5.15
N GLU A 493 25.32 -10.70 -4.62
CA GLU A 493 26.36 -11.73 -4.68
C GLU A 493 25.98 -12.95 -3.80
N VAL A 494 26.14 -14.16 -4.34
CA VAL A 494 25.83 -15.45 -3.70
C VAL A 494 26.89 -16.47 -4.12
N ASP A 495 27.24 -17.40 -3.24
CA ASP A 495 28.31 -18.38 -3.47
C ASP A 495 27.87 -19.54 -4.40
N THR A 496 26.68 -20.12 -4.21
CA THR A 496 26.11 -21.17 -5.09
C THR A 496 24.56 -21.15 -5.06
N PRO A 497 23.88 -20.69 -6.12
CA PRO A 497 22.43 -20.76 -6.21
C PRO A 497 21.95 -22.08 -6.85
N MET A 498 20.84 -22.60 -6.34
CA MET A 498 20.12 -23.77 -6.89
C MET A 498 18.92 -23.31 -7.73
N ASP A 499 18.67 -23.94 -8.88
CA ASP A 499 17.49 -23.75 -9.76
C ASP A 499 17.24 -22.32 -10.27
N ASP A 500 18.28 -21.65 -10.77
CA ASP A 500 18.14 -20.32 -11.39
C ASP A 500 18.45 -20.36 -12.91
N ARG A 501 17.82 -19.47 -13.68
CA ARG A 501 18.02 -19.39 -15.14
C ARG A 501 18.85 -18.18 -15.56
N GLY A 502 19.70 -18.33 -16.57
CA GLY A 502 20.43 -17.22 -17.18
C GLY A 502 19.56 -16.43 -18.16
N LEU A 503 19.69 -15.09 -18.15
CA LEU A 503 19.09 -14.22 -19.16
C LEU A 503 20.18 -13.41 -19.85
N LYS A 504 20.09 -13.29 -21.17
CA LYS A 504 20.99 -12.43 -21.97
C LYS A 504 20.85 -10.94 -21.60
N SER A 505 19.63 -10.48 -21.36
CA SER A 505 19.36 -9.08 -21.01
C SER A 505 18.09 -8.97 -20.21
N PHE A 506 18.21 -8.47 -18.97
CA PHE A 506 17.08 -8.28 -18.07
C PHE A 506 15.95 -7.44 -18.67
N ARG A 507 16.26 -6.48 -19.54
CA ARG A 507 15.25 -5.56 -20.12
C ARG A 507 14.55 -6.12 -21.35
N THR A 508 15.21 -6.96 -22.15
CA THR A 508 14.71 -7.35 -23.48
C THR A 508 14.35 -8.82 -23.60
N SER A 509 14.97 -9.73 -22.84
CA SER A 509 14.65 -11.17 -22.93
C SER A 509 13.19 -11.43 -22.56
N PRO A 510 12.43 -12.28 -23.26
CA PRO A 510 11.06 -12.61 -22.84
C PRO A 510 11.06 -13.38 -21.51
N TRP A 511 9.99 -13.22 -20.73
CA TRP A 511 9.68 -14.04 -19.56
C TRP A 511 8.16 -14.18 -19.53
N ASP A 512 7.64 -15.40 -19.47
CA ASP A 512 6.20 -15.63 -19.48
C ASP A 512 5.59 -15.43 -18.08
N CYS A 513 4.51 -14.66 -18.01
CA CYS A 513 3.81 -14.33 -16.78
C CYS A 513 3.08 -15.54 -16.17
N LYS A 514 2.84 -16.60 -16.95
CA LYS A 514 2.11 -17.80 -16.48
C LYS A 514 2.99 -19.04 -16.27
N GLU A 515 4.30 -18.88 -16.42
CA GLU A 515 5.29 -19.93 -16.17
C GLU A 515 5.49 -20.17 -14.67
N ASN A 516 5.46 -21.43 -14.22
CA ASN A 516 5.73 -21.87 -12.86
C ASN A 516 4.95 -21.09 -11.79
N LEU A 517 3.63 -21.03 -11.92
CA LEU A 517 2.75 -20.35 -10.97
C LEU A 517 2.58 -21.17 -9.68
N PRO A 518 2.64 -20.54 -8.49
CA PRO A 518 2.31 -21.21 -7.24
C PRO A 518 0.84 -21.58 -7.17
N MET A 519 0.50 -22.58 -6.35
CA MET A 519 -0.89 -22.95 -6.08
C MET A 519 -1.73 -21.75 -5.59
N ASP A 520 -1.15 -20.84 -4.81
CA ASP A 520 -1.82 -19.64 -4.31
C ASP A 520 -2.38 -18.73 -5.42
N TYR A 521 -1.80 -18.76 -6.63
CA TYR A 521 -2.29 -17.98 -7.77
C TYR A 521 -3.62 -18.50 -8.35
N SER A 522 -4.03 -19.74 -8.01
CA SER A 522 -5.36 -20.25 -8.38
C SER A 522 -6.49 -19.66 -7.53
N ARG A 523 -6.18 -19.21 -6.30
CA ARG A 523 -7.14 -18.67 -5.32
C ARG A 523 -7.50 -17.19 -5.55
N ILE A 524 -6.71 -16.49 -6.37
CA ILE A 524 -6.85 -15.05 -6.58
C ILE A 524 -7.72 -14.72 -7.79
N PHE A 525 -8.33 -13.54 -7.76
CA PHE A 525 -9.09 -13.01 -8.88
C PHE A 525 -8.23 -12.11 -9.77
N GLN A 526 -8.22 -12.38 -11.07
CA GLN A 526 -7.55 -11.55 -12.07
C GLN A 526 -8.55 -10.70 -12.86
N PHE A 527 -8.23 -9.41 -13.05
CA PHE A 527 -8.96 -8.55 -13.99
C PHE A 527 -8.39 -8.68 -15.39
N GLN A 528 -9.25 -8.72 -16.40
CA GLN A 528 -8.82 -8.55 -17.80
C GLN A 528 -8.25 -7.15 -18.06
N ASP A 529 -8.88 -6.11 -17.50
CA ASP A 529 -8.42 -4.73 -17.55
C ASP A 529 -8.85 -3.99 -16.28
N PHE A 530 -7.87 -3.73 -15.41
CA PHE A 530 -8.08 -3.09 -14.11
C PHE A 530 -8.58 -1.64 -14.25
N ASN A 531 -8.06 -0.88 -15.21
CA ASN A 531 -8.41 0.53 -15.34
C ASN A 531 -9.86 0.72 -15.81
N ARG A 532 -10.31 -0.14 -16.72
CA ARG A 532 -11.71 -0.17 -17.17
C ARG A 532 -12.65 -0.61 -16.06
N ALA A 533 -12.27 -1.66 -15.31
CA ALA A 533 -13.05 -2.14 -14.16
C ALA A 533 -13.19 -1.03 -13.09
N LYS A 534 -12.09 -0.36 -12.74
CA LYS A 534 -12.07 0.80 -11.84
C LYS A 534 -13.01 1.90 -12.30
N LYS A 535 -12.91 2.34 -13.57
CA LYS A 535 -13.76 3.41 -14.10
C LYS A 535 -15.24 3.01 -14.04
N LYS A 536 -15.56 1.75 -14.31
CA LYS A 536 -16.93 1.22 -14.23
C LYS A 536 -17.43 1.23 -12.78
N ALA A 537 -16.64 0.73 -11.83
CA ALA A 537 -16.96 0.71 -10.41
C ALA A 537 -17.22 2.12 -9.87
N LEU A 538 -16.34 3.09 -10.18
CA LEU A 538 -16.51 4.49 -9.75
C LEU A 538 -17.67 5.21 -10.46
N SER A 539 -17.97 4.87 -11.72
CA SER A 539 -19.07 5.51 -12.46
C SER A 539 -20.45 5.01 -12.05
N LYS A 540 -20.51 3.76 -11.57
CA LYS A 540 -21.75 3.14 -11.13
C LYS A 540 -21.95 3.56 -9.66
N ALA A 541 -22.42 4.78 -9.44
CA ALA A 541 -22.93 5.14 -8.13
C ALA A 541 -24.02 4.12 -7.76
N PRO A 542 -23.97 3.51 -6.57
CA PRO A 542 -25.00 2.57 -6.15
C PRO A 542 -26.37 3.26 -6.22
N GLU A 543 -27.34 2.61 -6.86
CA GLU A 543 -28.74 3.06 -6.87
C GLU A 543 -29.32 2.75 -5.49
N GLY A 544 -28.98 3.57 -4.49
CA GLY A 544 -29.43 3.44 -3.12
C GLY A 544 -30.53 4.45 -2.77
N PHE A 545 -31.49 4.03 -1.95
CA PHE A 545 -32.56 4.93 -1.46
C PHE A 545 -32.07 5.85 -0.32
N ALA A 546 -30.96 5.50 0.33
CA ALA A 546 -30.35 6.33 1.35
C ALA A 546 -29.53 7.47 0.71
N GLU A 547 -30.08 8.69 0.74
CA GLU A 547 -29.41 9.88 0.25
C GLU A 547 -28.37 10.44 1.24
N HIS A 548 -27.40 11.17 0.69
CA HIS A 548 -26.37 11.87 1.45
C HIS A 548 -26.99 12.81 2.52
N GLY A 549 -26.51 12.69 3.76
CA GLY A 549 -26.94 13.55 4.88
C GLY A 549 -28.04 12.97 5.76
N ASN A 550 -28.69 11.88 5.34
CA ASN A 550 -29.70 11.22 6.15
C ASN A 550 -29.09 10.51 7.36
N CYS A 551 -29.78 10.57 8.49
CA CYS A 551 -29.50 9.74 9.65
C CYS A 551 -30.12 8.37 9.42
N ILE A 552 -29.30 7.33 9.35
CA ILE A 552 -29.73 5.98 9.02
C ILE A 552 -29.23 4.99 10.07
N THR A 553 -29.92 3.85 10.17
CA THR A 553 -29.55 2.70 11.00
C THR A 553 -29.34 1.51 10.07
N VAL A 554 -28.11 0.99 10.01
CA VAL A 554 -27.76 -0.21 9.25
C VAL A 554 -27.75 -1.41 10.18
N HIS A 555 -28.40 -2.49 9.73
CA HIS A 555 -28.33 -3.80 10.36
C HIS A 555 -27.32 -4.65 9.59
N ILE A 556 -26.19 -4.98 10.22
CA ILE A 556 -25.12 -5.79 9.64
C ILE A 556 -25.31 -7.23 10.09
N ALA A 557 -25.32 -8.15 9.14
CA ALA A 557 -25.48 -9.57 9.41
C ALA A 557 -24.14 -10.22 9.81
N ASN A 558 -24.24 -11.28 10.59
CA ASN A 558 -23.15 -12.22 10.87
C ASN A 558 -21.89 -11.61 11.53
N VAL A 559 -22.05 -10.69 12.49
CA VAL A 559 -20.90 -10.12 13.23
C VAL A 559 -20.56 -10.97 14.46
N PRO A 560 -19.32 -11.50 14.58
CA PRO A 560 -18.84 -12.18 15.78
C PRO A 560 -18.79 -11.24 16.99
N LYS A 561 -19.24 -11.73 18.16
CA LYS A 561 -19.19 -10.95 19.42
C LYS A 561 -17.78 -10.60 19.85
N SER A 562 -16.82 -11.52 19.66
CA SER A 562 -15.42 -11.34 20.05
C SER A 562 -14.78 -10.11 19.42
N LEU A 563 -15.15 -9.77 18.17
CA LEU A 563 -14.64 -8.59 17.49
C LEU A 563 -15.12 -7.28 18.16
N ILE A 564 -16.34 -7.28 18.68
CA ILE A 564 -16.92 -6.12 19.36
C ILE A 564 -16.38 -5.99 20.78
N ASP A 565 -16.27 -7.11 21.50
CA ASP A 565 -15.73 -7.12 22.86
C ASP A 565 -14.23 -6.71 22.88
N ASN A 566 -13.48 -7.03 21.83
CA ASN A 566 -12.09 -6.63 21.65
C ASN A 566 -11.94 -5.17 21.15
N HIS A 567 -13.02 -4.51 20.73
CA HIS A 567 -12.94 -3.14 20.25
C HIS A 567 -12.75 -2.19 21.44
N PRO A 568 -11.67 -1.41 21.49
CA PRO A 568 -11.36 -0.57 22.64
C PRO A 568 -12.44 0.51 22.87
N ASN A 569 -12.89 0.64 24.12
CA ASN A 569 -13.87 1.65 24.53
C ASN A 569 -13.38 3.06 24.16
N GLY A 570 -14.26 3.87 23.54
CA GLY A 570 -13.93 5.22 23.09
C GLY A 570 -13.22 5.32 21.73
N HIS A 571 -12.84 4.20 21.10
CA HIS A 571 -12.42 4.23 19.69
C HIS A 571 -13.63 4.35 18.76
N PRO A 572 -13.56 5.22 17.74
CA PRO A 572 -14.65 5.34 16.79
C PRO A 572 -14.84 4.07 15.97
N LEU A 573 -16.09 3.67 15.78
CA LEU A 573 -16.44 2.66 14.80
C LEU A 573 -16.76 3.36 13.47
N ILE A 574 -15.93 3.13 12.46
CA ILE A 574 -16.12 3.69 11.12
C ILE A 574 -16.54 2.58 10.18
N MET A 575 -17.60 2.87 9.45
CA MET A 575 -18.18 1.99 8.45
C MET A 575 -18.02 2.63 7.08
N SER A 576 -17.59 1.84 6.10
CA SER A 576 -17.38 2.27 4.71
C SER A 576 -18.00 1.27 3.73
N GLY A 577 -18.79 1.74 2.77
CA GLY A 577 -19.41 0.87 1.75
C GLY A 577 -18.40 0.47 0.69
N LEU A 578 -18.25 -0.83 0.43
CA LEU A 578 -17.28 -1.36 -0.51
C LEU A 578 -17.75 -1.21 -1.96
N LEU A 579 -16.78 -1.00 -2.85
CA LEU A 579 -17.03 -1.02 -4.28
C LEU A 579 -17.16 -2.46 -4.79
N ALA A 580 -17.76 -2.61 -5.96
CA ALA A 580 -17.89 -3.92 -6.60
C ALA A 580 -16.53 -4.61 -6.77
N HIS A 581 -16.43 -5.84 -6.26
CA HIS A 581 -15.24 -6.70 -6.29
C HIS A 581 -14.07 -6.26 -5.38
N GLU A 582 -14.28 -5.35 -4.43
CA GLU A 582 -13.24 -4.90 -3.50
C GLU A 582 -12.91 -5.96 -2.42
N GLN A 583 -13.87 -6.84 -2.09
CA GLN A 583 -13.71 -7.94 -1.13
C GLN A 583 -12.82 -9.08 -1.64
N LYS A 584 -12.63 -9.16 -2.96
CA LYS A 584 -11.93 -10.27 -3.61
C LYS A 584 -10.42 -10.15 -3.44
N MET A 585 -9.76 -11.27 -3.19
CA MET A 585 -8.30 -11.35 -3.05
C MET A 585 -7.59 -11.28 -4.41
N SER A 586 -6.51 -10.50 -4.48
CA SER A 586 -5.62 -10.43 -5.63
C SER A 586 -4.19 -10.08 -5.22
N VAL A 587 -3.28 -10.02 -6.19
CA VAL A 587 -1.93 -9.50 -6.02
C VAL A 587 -1.97 -7.97 -6.14
N MET A 588 -1.81 -7.31 -5.01
CA MET A 588 -1.81 -5.86 -4.89
C MET A 588 -0.39 -5.29 -4.91
N HIS A 589 -0.25 -4.11 -5.52
CA HIS A 589 1.01 -3.37 -5.57
C HIS A 589 0.90 -2.00 -4.91
N PHE A 590 1.83 -1.73 -4.00
CA PHE A 590 1.91 -0.47 -3.25
C PHE A 590 3.26 0.21 -3.52
N ALA A 591 3.23 1.41 -4.06
CA ALA A 591 4.42 2.25 -4.21
C ALA A 591 4.71 2.92 -2.85
N ILE A 592 5.77 2.47 -2.19
CA ILE A 592 6.15 2.89 -0.85
C ILE A 592 7.53 3.56 -0.86
N LYS A 593 7.71 4.49 0.07
CA LYS A 593 8.97 5.16 0.35
C LYS A 593 9.24 5.05 1.86
N ARG A 594 10.48 4.75 2.22
CA ARG A 594 10.91 4.68 3.61
C ARG A 594 10.72 6.02 4.34
N HIS A 595 10.23 5.96 5.57
CA HIS A 595 10.05 7.12 6.44
C HIS A 595 11.41 7.56 7.01
N PHE A 596 11.61 8.85 7.21
CA PHE A 596 12.91 9.40 7.63
C PHE A 596 13.30 8.99 9.07
N THR A 597 12.32 8.73 9.94
CA THR A 597 12.55 8.24 11.32
C THR A 597 12.99 6.78 11.37
N SER A 598 12.76 6.02 10.29
CA SER A 598 13.05 4.58 10.24
C SER A 598 14.49 4.34 9.80
N GLU A 599 15.40 4.11 10.76
CA GLU A 599 16.80 3.75 10.49
C GLU A 599 17.05 2.24 10.48
N GLU A 600 16.11 1.45 11.01
CA GLU A 600 16.23 -0.01 11.05
C GLU A 600 16.20 -0.66 9.65
N PRO A 601 17.07 -1.65 9.39
CA PRO A 601 17.04 -2.42 8.14
C PRO A 601 15.79 -3.29 8.09
N ILE A 602 15.07 -3.23 6.97
CA ILE A 602 13.83 -3.99 6.79
C ILE A 602 13.99 -4.92 5.62
N LYS A 603 13.87 -6.22 5.89
CA LYS A 603 14.09 -7.25 4.90
C LYS A 603 12.81 -7.51 4.12
N SER A 604 12.93 -7.84 2.85
CA SER A 604 11.81 -8.37 2.08
C SER A 604 11.28 -9.65 2.73
N LYS A 605 9.95 -9.83 2.73
CA LYS A 605 9.20 -10.92 3.37
C LYS A 605 9.09 -10.84 4.91
N GLU A 606 9.56 -9.77 5.53
CA GLU A 606 9.28 -9.47 6.94
C GLU A 606 7.80 -9.09 7.11
N ARG A 607 7.18 -9.43 8.24
CA ARG A 607 5.77 -9.13 8.50
C ARG A 607 5.61 -7.63 8.76
N LEU A 608 4.79 -6.96 7.96
CA LEU A 608 4.50 -5.53 8.10
C LEU A 608 2.98 -5.32 8.17
N ILE A 609 2.59 -4.26 8.87
CA ILE A 609 1.18 -3.86 9.01
C ILE A 609 0.91 -2.78 7.97
N PHE A 610 -0.02 -3.06 7.08
CA PHE A 610 -0.47 -2.15 6.04
C PHE A 610 -1.78 -1.50 6.44
N GLN A 611 -1.81 -0.18 6.40
CA GLN A 611 -3.02 0.60 6.43
C GLN A 611 -3.23 1.20 5.04
N VAL A 612 -4.20 0.65 4.30
CA VAL A 612 -4.52 1.01 2.92
C VAL A 612 -5.91 1.64 2.91
N GLY A 613 -5.98 2.97 2.85
CA GLY A 613 -7.24 3.69 2.98
C GLY A 613 -7.96 3.35 4.30
N TYR A 614 -9.12 2.67 4.19
CA TYR A 614 -9.91 2.23 5.35
C TYR A 614 -9.50 0.85 5.89
N ARG A 615 -8.83 0.02 5.08
CA ARG A 615 -8.44 -1.35 5.45
C ARG A 615 -7.13 -1.35 6.24
N ARG A 616 -7.03 -2.21 7.25
CA ARG A 616 -5.82 -2.51 8.01
C ARG A 616 -5.60 -4.02 8.00
N PHE A 617 -4.41 -4.47 7.67
CA PHE A 617 -4.06 -5.89 7.64
C PHE A 617 -2.55 -6.07 7.83
N SER A 618 -2.14 -7.25 8.27
CA SER A 618 -0.71 -7.61 8.31
C SER A 618 -0.37 -8.56 7.16
N ALA A 619 0.79 -8.38 6.55
CA ALA A 619 1.28 -9.26 5.50
C ALA A 619 2.80 -9.11 5.28
N CYS A 620 3.40 -10.11 4.63
CA CYS A 620 4.82 -10.14 4.28
C CYS A 620 5.02 -9.69 2.82
N PRO A 621 5.40 -8.44 2.54
CA PRO A 621 5.53 -7.96 1.17
C PRO A 621 6.85 -8.41 0.56
N ILE A 622 6.86 -8.42 -0.77
CA ILE A 622 8.08 -8.47 -1.57
C ILE A 622 8.39 -7.09 -2.12
N PHE A 623 9.61 -6.60 -1.88
CA PHE A 623 10.08 -5.34 -2.44
C PHE A 623 10.66 -5.53 -3.84
N SER A 624 10.36 -4.57 -4.71
CA SER A 624 10.84 -4.55 -6.09
C SER A 624 11.06 -3.12 -6.58
N GLU A 625 11.99 -2.95 -7.52
CA GLU A 625 12.23 -1.65 -8.14
C GLU A 625 10.97 -1.11 -8.84
N HIS A 626 10.75 0.20 -8.75
CA HIS A 626 9.68 0.88 -9.48
C HIS A 626 10.14 1.27 -10.89
N THR A 627 10.14 0.31 -11.82
CA THR A 627 10.51 0.54 -13.23
C THR A 627 9.35 0.24 -14.17
N VAL A 628 9.38 0.84 -15.37
CA VAL A 628 8.37 0.66 -16.43
C VAL A 628 8.57 -0.65 -17.22
N GLY A 629 9.65 -1.39 -16.95
CA GLY A 629 9.92 -2.66 -17.63
C GLY A 629 8.92 -3.75 -17.23
N ASN A 630 8.78 -4.78 -18.08
CA ASN A 630 7.89 -5.91 -17.81
C ASN A 630 8.32 -6.73 -16.58
N ARG A 631 9.63 -6.77 -16.31
CA ARG A 631 10.24 -7.42 -15.15
C ARG A 631 10.80 -6.37 -14.23
N GLN A 632 10.60 -6.57 -12.94
CA GLN A 632 11.15 -5.70 -11.91
C GLN A 632 12.12 -6.50 -11.06
N LYS A 633 13.27 -5.88 -10.76
CA LYS A 633 14.29 -6.51 -9.92
C LYS A 633 13.74 -6.57 -8.49
N TYR A 634 13.89 -7.73 -7.86
CA TYR A 634 13.63 -7.94 -6.44
C TYR A 634 14.69 -7.22 -5.60
N GLU A 635 14.25 -6.49 -4.59
CA GLU A 635 15.16 -5.89 -3.60
C GLU A 635 15.13 -6.72 -2.32
N ARG A 636 16.32 -7.02 -1.77
CA ARG A 636 16.44 -7.79 -0.52
C ARG A 636 16.04 -6.98 0.70
N PHE A 637 16.31 -5.69 0.68
CA PHE A 637 16.03 -4.74 1.76
C PHE A 637 15.28 -3.53 1.21
N LEU A 638 14.55 -2.83 2.09
CA LEU A 638 13.99 -1.53 1.77
C LEU A 638 15.14 -0.48 1.77
N PRO A 639 15.48 0.13 0.62
CA PRO A 639 16.60 1.05 0.53
C PRO A 639 16.39 2.25 1.45
N LYS A 640 17.49 2.72 2.06
CA LYS A 640 17.55 3.96 2.85
C LYS A 640 17.28 5.20 2.00
N ASP A 641 17.68 5.14 0.73
CA ASP A 641 17.47 6.22 -0.22
C ASP A 641 15.98 6.50 -0.40
N THR A 642 15.66 7.79 -0.59
CA THR A 642 14.31 8.32 -0.88
C THR A 642 13.68 7.77 -2.18
N SER A 643 14.29 6.76 -2.80
CA SER A 643 13.75 6.04 -3.93
C SER A 643 12.41 5.37 -3.58
N VAL A 644 11.48 5.41 -4.54
CA VAL A 644 10.20 4.74 -4.42
C VAL A 644 10.38 3.28 -4.82
N VAL A 645 9.96 2.37 -3.94
CA VAL A 645 9.99 0.92 -4.12
C VAL A 645 8.56 0.42 -4.18
N VAL A 646 8.33 -0.73 -4.82
CA VAL A 646 7.01 -1.35 -4.81
C VAL A 646 6.98 -2.59 -3.95
N ALA A 647 6.12 -2.56 -2.94
CA ALA A 647 5.70 -3.72 -2.18
C ALA A 647 4.60 -4.48 -2.95
N THR A 648 4.80 -5.78 -3.14
CA THR A 648 3.83 -6.70 -3.75
C THR A 648 3.38 -7.72 -2.73
N VAL A 649 2.07 -7.90 -2.60
CA VAL A 649 1.47 -8.75 -1.57
C VAL A 649 0.10 -9.28 -2.01
N TYR A 650 -0.33 -10.41 -1.45
CA TYR A 650 -1.73 -10.83 -1.58
C TYR A 650 -2.59 -10.02 -0.61
N ALA A 651 -3.57 -9.29 -1.13
CA ALA A 651 -4.48 -8.49 -0.34
C ALA A 651 -5.81 -8.31 -1.10
N PRO A 652 -6.89 -7.93 -0.40
CA PRO A 652 -8.13 -7.54 -1.05
C PRO A 652 -7.88 -6.41 -2.05
N ILE A 653 -8.63 -6.43 -3.15
CA ILE A 653 -8.48 -5.46 -4.22
C ILE A 653 -8.88 -4.08 -3.70
N CYS A 654 -7.95 -3.13 -3.67
CA CYS A 654 -8.24 -1.72 -3.40
C CYS A 654 -8.16 -0.90 -4.68
N PHE A 655 -9.20 -0.13 -5.01
CA PHE A 655 -9.18 0.76 -6.18
C PHE A 655 -8.43 2.07 -5.86
N PRO A 656 -7.34 2.41 -6.57
CA PRO A 656 -6.63 3.68 -6.40
C PRO A 656 -7.54 4.87 -6.73
N PRO A 657 -7.30 6.08 -6.20
CA PRO A 657 -6.21 6.45 -5.30
C PRO A 657 -6.52 6.06 -3.85
N SER A 658 -5.57 5.37 -3.20
CA SER A 658 -5.63 5.11 -1.76
C SER A 658 -4.22 5.26 -1.19
N SER A 659 -4.10 6.03 -0.12
CA SER A 659 -2.84 6.18 0.62
C SER A 659 -2.51 4.90 1.38
N VAL A 660 -1.22 4.68 1.57
CA VAL A 660 -0.68 3.51 2.26
C VAL A 660 0.27 3.96 3.35
N LEU A 661 0.01 3.51 4.58
CA LEU A 661 0.97 3.59 5.68
C LEU A 661 1.43 2.18 6.00
N VAL A 662 2.73 2.04 6.29
CA VAL A 662 3.33 0.77 6.65
C VAL A 662 3.98 0.90 8.02
N PHE A 663 3.56 0.04 8.94
CA PHE A 663 4.09 -0.05 10.29
C PHE A 663 4.80 -1.39 10.49
N LYS A 664 5.79 -1.40 11.37
CA LYS A 664 6.47 -2.60 11.86
C LYS A 664 6.12 -2.77 13.34
N GLU A 665 5.89 -4.01 13.74
CA GLU A 665 5.71 -4.40 15.14
C GLU A 665 7.08 -4.72 15.74
N ASN A 666 7.39 -4.10 16.88
CA ASN A 666 8.62 -4.36 17.65
C ASN A 666 8.39 -5.52 18.62
N SER A 667 9.48 -6.07 19.20
CA SER A 667 9.42 -7.15 20.19
C SER A 667 8.56 -6.83 21.41
N SER A 668 8.40 -5.56 21.75
CA SER A 668 7.54 -5.05 22.83
C SER A 668 6.05 -4.90 22.45
N GLY A 669 5.66 -5.25 21.22
CA GLY A 669 4.29 -5.04 20.70
C GLY A 669 3.98 -3.60 20.28
N LEU A 670 4.97 -2.71 20.35
CA LEU A 670 4.86 -1.33 19.89
C LEU A 670 5.00 -1.25 18.38
N HIS A 671 4.27 -0.31 17.77
CA HIS A 671 4.31 -0.13 16.32
C HIS A 671 5.13 1.10 15.94
N ALA A 672 6.04 0.94 14.97
CA ALA A 672 6.83 2.04 14.43
C ALA A 672 6.44 2.33 12.97
N LEU A 673 6.34 3.62 12.61
CA LEU A 673 6.10 4.03 11.23
C LEU A 673 7.37 3.80 10.39
N VAL A 674 7.24 2.94 9.39
CA VAL A 674 8.35 2.49 8.56
C VAL A 674 8.35 3.13 7.18
N ALA A 675 7.20 3.18 6.53
CA ALA A 675 7.10 3.67 5.16
C ALA A 675 5.74 4.31 4.88
N THR A 676 5.75 5.24 3.93
CA THR A 676 4.57 5.95 3.45
C THR A 676 4.46 5.80 1.93
N GLY A 677 3.25 5.72 1.40
CA GLY A 677 3.07 5.35 0.01
C GLY A 677 1.67 5.52 -0.55
N THR A 678 1.49 5.00 -1.77
CA THR A 678 0.22 5.02 -2.51
C THR A 678 -0.02 3.69 -3.22
N THR A 679 -1.29 3.37 -3.46
CA THR A 679 -1.70 2.16 -4.17
C THR A 679 -1.58 2.33 -5.68
N LEU A 680 -0.89 1.40 -6.36
CA LEU A 680 -0.80 1.38 -7.82
C LEU A 680 -1.99 0.63 -8.44
N GLY A 681 -2.39 -0.49 -7.84
CA GLY A 681 -3.51 -1.33 -8.27
C GLY A 681 -3.20 -2.82 -8.23
N SER A 682 -4.17 -3.63 -8.65
CA SER A 682 -4.06 -5.10 -8.75
C SER A 682 -3.46 -5.50 -10.10
N ASN A 683 -2.35 -6.24 -10.10
CA ASN A 683 -1.81 -6.83 -11.33
C ASN A 683 -1.00 -8.13 -11.05
N PRO A 684 -1.63 -9.31 -11.08
CA PRO A 684 -0.91 -10.58 -10.86
C PRO A 684 0.15 -10.89 -11.92
N ASP A 685 0.05 -10.30 -13.12
CA ASP A 685 0.99 -10.53 -14.22
C ASP A 685 2.34 -9.80 -14.04
N ARG A 686 2.47 -8.96 -13.00
CA ARG A 686 3.71 -8.25 -12.73
C ARG A 686 4.81 -9.22 -12.27
N ILE A 687 5.89 -9.32 -13.03
CA ILE A 687 6.97 -10.27 -12.78
C ILE A 687 8.07 -9.65 -11.91
N VAL A 688 8.13 -10.07 -10.65
CA VAL A 688 9.27 -9.76 -9.76
C VAL A 688 10.33 -10.85 -9.89
N VAL A 689 11.58 -10.47 -10.14
CA VAL A 689 12.68 -11.39 -10.40
C VAL A 689 13.85 -11.13 -9.45
N LYS A 690 14.22 -12.15 -8.68
CA LYS A 690 15.46 -12.18 -7.90
C LYS A 690 16.64 -12.38 -8.84
N ARG A 691 17.65 -11.54 -8.69
CA ARG A 691 18.96 -11.72 -9.29
C ARG A 691 19.87 -12.43 -8.29
N ALA A 692 20.60 -13.43 -8.75
CA ALA A 692 21.73 -14.02 -8.03
C ALA A 692 22.98 -13.79 -8.86
N VAL A 693 24.03 -13.25 -8.25
CA VAL A 693 25.30 -12.98 -8.92
C VAL A 693 26.34 -13.95 -8.39
N LEU A 694 26.75 -14.89 -9.24
CA LEU A 694 27.88 -15.77 -8.97
C LEU A 694 29.17 -15.04 -9.27
N SER A 695 30.11 -15.04 -8.33
CA SER A 695 31.42 -14.40 -8.49
C SER A 695 32.50 -15.43 -8.81
N GLY A 696 33.48 -15.03 -9.61
CA GLY A 696 34.60 -15.88 -9.99
C GLY A 696 35.85 -15.07 -10.21
N HIS A 697 36.99 -15.67 -9.91
CA HIS A 697 38.29 -15.01 -10.00
C HIS A 697 39.06 -15.48 -11.24
N PRO A 698 39.59 -14.58 -12.08
CA PRO A 698 40.48 -14.95 -13.17
C PRO A 698 41.81 -15.46 -12.61
N PHE A 699 42.19 -16.68 -12.95
CA PHE A 699 43.46 -17.28 -12.53
C PHE A 699 44.56 -17.06 -13.57
N LYS A 700 44.33 -17.48 -14.81
CA LYS A 700 45.31 -17.36 -15.91
C LYS A 700 44.70 -16.58 -17.07
N ILE A 701 45.28 -15.44 -17.41
CA ILE A 701 44.78 -14.55 -18.47
C ILE A 701 45.74 -14.63 -19.67
N ILE A 702 45.20 -14.97 -20.84
CA ILE A 702 45.93 -15.04 -22.10
C ILE A 702 45.13 -14.23 -23.13
N ASN A 703 45.58 -13.01 -23.42
CA ASN A 703 44.90 -12.07 -24.32
C ASN A 703 43.41 -11.90 -23.95
N ARG A 704 42.51 -12.41 -24.79
CA ARG A 704 41.05 -12.37 -24.64
C ARG A 704 40.46 -13.60 -23.96
N THR A 705 41.28 -14.59 -23.64
CA THR A 705 40.87 -15.82 -22.96
C THR A 705 41.34 -15.80 -21.52
N ALA A 706 40.52 -16.26 -20.59
CA ALA A 706 40.90 -16.39 -19.18
C ALA A 706 40.40 -17.71 -18.61
N VAL A 707 41.22 -18.35 -17.77
CA VAL A 707 40.79 -19.47 -16.93
C VAL A 707 40.26 -18.89 -15.63
N VAL A 708 39.03 -19.23 -15.27
CA VAL A 708 38.30 -18.74 -14.10
C VAL A 708 38.20 -19.86 -13.07
N ARG A 709 38.31 -19.50 -11.79
CA ARG A 709 38.13 -20.39 -10.64
C ARG A 709 37.15 -19.80 -9.62
N TYR A 710 36.65 -20.65 -8.71
CA TYR A 710 35.75 -20.30 -7.61
C TYR A 710 34.37 -19.79 -8.01
N MET A 711 33.95 -19.98 -9.28
CA MET A 711 32.57 -19.69 -9.69
C MET A 711 31.67 -20.93 -9.62
N PHE A 712 32.25 -22.11 -9.88
CA PHE A 712 31.61 -23.41 -9.79
C PHE A 712 32.59 -24.40 -9.18
N PHE A 713 32.06 -25.50 -8.65
CA PHE A 713 32.86 -26.60 -8.10
C PHE A 713 32.75 -27.86 -8.95
N ASN A 714 31.62 -28.08 -9.63
CA ASN A 714 31.38 -29.25 -10.47
C ASN A 714 31.54 -28.93 -11.97
N ARG A 715 31.91 -29.96 -12.74
CA ARG A 715 32.00 -29.88 -14.20
C ARG A 715 30.63 -29.78 -14.87
N GLU A 716 29.64 -30.47 -14.33
CA GLU A 716 28.27 -30.51 -14.86
C GLU A 716 27.61 -29.13 -14.81
N ASP A 717 27.77 -28.41 -13.71
CA ASP A 717 27.28 -27.04 -13.55
C ASP A 717 27.81 -26.11 -14.65
N ILE A 718 29.10 -26.22 -14.99
CA ILE A 718 29.71 -25.41 -16.05
C ILE A 718 29.08 -25.71 -17.41
N LEU A 719 28.76 -26.98 -17.70
CA LEU A 719 28.11 -27.37 -18.95
C LEU A 719 26.67 -26.85 -18.99
N TRP A 720 25.95 -26.95 -17.87
CA TRP A 720 24.59 -26.42 -17.72
C TRP A 720 24.53 -24.90 -17.94
N PHE A 721 25.44 -24.16 -17.30
CA PHE A 721 25.48 -22.69 -17.38
C PHE A 721 26.28 -22.14 -18.57
N LYS A 722 26.78 -23.01 -19.47
CA LYS A 722 27.53 -22.61 -20.67
C LYS A 722 26.82 -21.56 -21.55
N PRO A 723 25.48 -21.58 -21.73
CA PRO A 723 24.79 -20.58 -22.54
C PRO A 723 24.73 -19.17 -21.92
N VAL A 724 25.07 -19.02 -20.65
CA VAL A 724 24.89 -17.76 -19.91
C VAL A 724 26.02 -16.77 -20.23
N GLU A 725 25.67 -15.48 -20.39
CA GLU A 725 26.64 -14.40 -20.62
C GLU A 725 27.33 -14.02 -19.29
N LEU A 726 28.66 -13.98 -19.32
CA LEU A 726 29.50 -13.50 -18.23
C LEU A 726 29.73 -12.00 -18.40
N ARG A 727 29.76 -11.27 -17.27
CA ARG A 727 30.17 -9.86 -17.22
C ARG A 727 31.29 -9.69 -16.21
N THR A 728 32.07 -8.61 -16.30
CA THR A 728 33.05 -8.28 -15.26
C THR A 728 32.72 -6.97 -14.57
N LYS A 729 33.26 -6.72 -13.37
CA LYS A 729 33.07 -5.44 -12.65
C LYS A 729 33.57 -4.25 -13.47
N TRP A 730 34.56 -4.46 -14.33
CA TRP A 730 35.13 -3.45 -15.24
C TRP A 730 34.39 -3.36 -16.60
N GLY A 731 33.23 -4.02 -16.73
CA GLY A 731 32.35 -3.86 -17.89
C GLY A 731 32.71 -4.70 -19.12
N ARG A 732 33.58 -5.71 -18.99
CA ARG A 732 33.84 -6.69 -20.06
C ARG A 732 32.71 -7.70 -20.14
N ARG A 733 32.51 -8.29 -21.31
CA ARG A 733 31.48 -9.30 -21.57
C ARG A 733 32.08 -10.53 -22.22
N GLY A 734 31.61 -11.70 -21.84
CA GLY A 734 32.17 -12.97 -22.27
C GLY A 734 31.22 -14.13 -22.15
N HIS A 735 31.70 -15.31 -22.52
CA HIS A 735 30.98 -16.57 -22.41
C HIS A 735 31.94 -17.70 -22.04
N ILE A 736 31.39 -18.78 -21.50
CA ILE A 736 32.12 -20.00 -21.15
C ILE A 736 32.43 -20.77 -22.44
N LYS A 737 33.69 -21.17 -22.63
CA LYS A 737 34.12 -21.98 -23.76
C LYS A 737 34.03 -23.47 -23.43
N GLU A 738 34.75 -23.88 -22.39
CA GLU A 738 34.91 -25.29 -22.00
C GLU A 738 35.23 -25.39 -20.49
N PRO A 739 34.70 -26.41 -19.78
CA PRO A 739 35.19 -26.76 -18.46
C PRO A 739 36.60 -27.37 -18.55
N LEU A 740 37.39 -27.19 -17.50
CA LEU A 740 38.74 -27.71 -17.34
C LEU A 740 38.79 -28.55 -16.05
N GLY A 741 39.17 -29.81 -16.18
CA GLY A 741 39.28 -30.73 -15.03
C GLY A 741 37.93 -31.04 -14.37
N THR A 742 37.99 -31.46 -13.11
CA THR A 742 36.84 -31.84 -12.27
C THR A 742 36.47 -30.77 -11.24
N HIS A 743 37.44 -29.94 -10.81
CA HIS A 743 37.29 -28.94 -9.73
C HIS A 743 36.66 -27.60 -10.16
N GLY A 744 35.79 -27.61 -11.17
CA GLY A 744 35.05 -26.40 -11.55
C GLY A 744 35.88 -25.26 -12.17
N HIS A 745 37.06 -25.56 -12.70
CA HIS A 745 37.79 -24.59 -13.53
C HIS A 745 37.12 -24.48 -14.90
N MET A 746 37.09 -23.28 -15.45
CA MET A 746 36.52 -23.06 -16.78
C MET A 746 37.32 -22.06 -17.57
N LYS A 747 37.34 -22.26 -18.88
CA LYS A 747 37.96 -21.33 -19.82
C LYS A 747 36.88 -20.45 -20.41
N CYS A 748 37.06 -19.14 -20.30
CA CYS A 748 36.13 -18.13 -20.77
C CYS A 748 36.76 -17.26 -21.86
N ILE A 749 35.95 -16.81 -22.81
CA ILE A 749 36.34 -15.87 -23.86
C ILE A 749 35.64 -14.54 -23.61
N PHE A 750 36.39 -13.44 -23.68
CA PHE A 750 35.89 -12.09 -23.48
C PHE A 750 36.06 -11.20 -24.72
N ASP A 751 35.32 -10.09 -24.74
CA ASP A 751 35.38 -9.05 -25.76
C ASP A 751 36.74 -8.34 -25.81
N GLY A 752 37.40 -8.16 -24.65
CA GLY A 752 38.72 -7.56 -24.52
C GLY A 752 39.61 -8.24 -23.47
N ASN A 753 40.79 -7.67 -23.23
CA ASN A 753 41.73 -8.19 -22.24
C ASN A 753 41.24 -7.89 -20.81
N LEU A 754 41.35 -8.89 -19.93
CA LEU A 754 41.01 -8.78 -18.52
C LEU A 754 42.21 -8.34 -17.68
N LYS A 755 41.94 -7.68 -16.55
CA LYS A 755 42.94 -7.41 -15.51
C LYS A 755 42.93 -8.53 -14.48
N SER A 756 44.08 -8.78 -13.83
CA SER A 756 44.17 -9.80 -12.78
C SER A 756 43.33 -9.48 -11.54
N GLN A 757 43.05 -8.19 -11.28
CA GLN A 757 42.21 -7.72 -10.18
C GLN A 757 40.71 -7.67 -10.54
N ASP A 758 40.34 -8.05 -11.77
CA ASP A 758 38.95 -8.03 -12.19
C ASP A 758 38.19 -9.22 -11.59
N THR A 759 36.91 -9.04 -11.31
CA THR A 759 36.02 -10.11 -10.83
C THR A 759 35.01 -10.41 -11.94
N ILE A 760 34.91 -11.68 -12.29
CA ILE A 760 33.97 -12.17 -13.29
C ILE A 760 32.68 -12.51 -12.55
N LEU A 761 31.56 -12.10 -13.12
CA LEU A 761 30.24 -12.21 -12.53
C LEU A 761 29.31 -12.87 -13.53
N MET A 762 28.50 -13.80 -13.07
CA MET A 762 27.41 -14.39 -13.84
C MET A 762 26.07 -14.01 -13.20
N ASN A 763 25.14 -13.49 -13.99
CA ASN A 763 23.81 -13.14 -13.49
C ASN A 763 22.82 -14.25 -13.77
N LEU A 764 22.26 -14.79 -12.70
CA LEU A 764 21.17 -15.75 -12.72
C LEU A 764 19.90 -15.08 -12.17
N TYR A 765 18.76 -15.59 -12.61
CA TYR A 765 17.47 -14.98 -12.35
C TYR A 765 16.42 -16.03 -11.97
N LYS A 766 15.58 -15.68 -10.99
CA LYS A 766 14.45 -16.50 -10.55
C LYS A 766 13.24 -15.64 -10.25
N ARG A 767 12.07 -16.05 -10.74
CA ARG A 767 10.82 -15.35 -10.44
C ARG A 767 10.44 -15.56 -8.97
N MET A 768 10.06 -14.48 -8.31
CA MET A 768 9.65 -14.46 -6.92
C MET A 768 8.17 -14.15 -6.81
N TYR A 769 7.47 -14.91 -5.97
CA TYR A 769 6.06 -14.70 -5.65
C TYR A 769 5.91 -14.35 -4.16
N PRO A 770 4.95 -13.47 -3.80
CA PRO A 770 4.63 -13.22 -2.39
C PRO A 770 4.14 -14.50 -1.72
N LYS A 771 4.25 -14.58 -0.39
CA LYS A 771 3.69 -15.68 0.40
C LYS A 771 2.27 -15.31 0.85
N TRP A 772 1.39 -16.31 0.96
CA TRP A 772 0.06 -16.12 1.53
C TRP A 772 0.13 -15.96 3.06
N THR A 773 0.28 -14.72 3.52
CA THR A 773 0.35 -14.37 4.95
C THR A 773 -0.63 -13.25 5.29
N PHE A 774 -1.70 -13.13 4.53
CA PHE A 774 -2.71 -12.08 4.75
C PHE A 774 -3.48 -12.39 6.03
N ASP A 775 -3.37 -11.50 7.01
CA ASP A 775 -4.12 -11.59 8.26
C ASP A 775 -4.92 -10.29 8.46
N PRO A 776 -6.26 -10.36 8.37
CA PRO A 776 -7.14 -9.20 8.55
C PRO A 776 -7.25 -8.77 10.02
N THR A 777 -6.97 -9.67 10.96
CA THR A 777 -7.08 -9.44 12.41
C THR A 777 -5.78 -8.95 13.05
N GLY A 778 -4.68 -8.94 12.27
CA GLY A 778 -3.30 -8.86 12.76
C GLY A 778 -3.01 -7.78 13.80
N VAL A 779 -3.72 -6.64 13.78
CA VAL A 779 -3.86 -5.73 14.94
C VAL A 779 -5.15 -4.90 14.79
N SER A 780 -6.15 -5.10 15.65
CA SER A 780 -7.40 -4.29 15.64
C SER A 780 -7.15 -2.81 15.90
N SER A 781 -6.08 -2.46 16.61
CA SER A 781 -5.65 -1.08 16.89
C SER A 781 -4.12 -0.96 17.03
N LEU A 782 -3.50 -0.04 16.30
CA LEU A 782 -2.09 0.30 16.51
C LEU A 782 -1.88 0.80 17.95
N GLN A 783 -1.07 0.07 18.72
CA GLN A 783 -0.64 0.42 20.08
C GLN A 783 0.50 1.44 20.04
N ILE A 784 0.18 2.67 19.62
CA ILE A 784 1.13 3.79 19.69
C ILE A 784 0.45 4.88 20.50
N THR A 785 1.02 5.15 21.66
CA THR A 785 0.60 6.17 22.62
C THR A 785 1.76 7.16 22.85
N PRO A 786 1.48 8.39 23.29
CA PRO A 786 2.53 9.35 23.62
C PRO A 786 3.50 8.88 24.70
N GLU A 787 3.08 7.97 25.59
CA GLU A 787 3.91 7.40 26.66
C GLU A 787 4.89 6.32 26.14
N ASN A 788 4.58 5.70 25.00
CA ASN A 788 5.32 4.57 24.44
C ASN A 788 5.97 4.92 23.09
N LEU A 789 6.35 6.19 22.89
CA LEU A 789 7.08 6.57 21.69
C LEU A 789 8.45 5.88 21.67
N PRO A 790 8.81 5.21 20.57
CA PRO A 790 10.19 4.84 20.32
C PRO A 790 10.96 6.11 19.99
N THR A 791 11.36 6.87 21.00
CA THR A 791 12.12 8.11 20.82
C THR A 791 13.52 7.76 20.32
N ALA A 792 14.01 8.48 19.31
CA ALA A 792 15.43 8.41 18.90
C ALA A 792 16.37 8.82 20.05
N ALA A 793 15.88 9.58 21.04
CA ALA A 793 16.63 10.00 22.22
C ALA A 793 17.02 8.86 23.18
N ASN A 794 16.41 7.67 23.08
CA ASN A 794 16.94 6.49 23.78
C ASN A 794 18.26 6.00 23.16
N LYS A 795 18.62 6.43 21.94
CA LYS A 795 19.93 6.15 21.33
C LYS A 795 21.03 7.11 21.80
N ASP A 796 20.70 8.33 22.18
CA ASP A 796 21.72 9.29 22.64
C ASP A 796 22.19 8.99 24.08
N LEU A 797 21.35 8.32 24.87
CA LEU A 797 21.78 7.71 26.14
C LEU A 797 22.54 6.38 25.94
N GLU A 798 22.50 5.79 24.75
CA GLU A 798 23.24 4.56 24.39
C GLU A 798 24.55 4.83 23.62
N MET A 799 24.78 6.06 23.16
CA MET A 799 26.03 6.43 22.45
C MET A 799 27.01 7.28 23.27
N ASP A 800 26.58 7.82 24.41
CA ASP A 800 27.43 8.55 25.35
C ASP A 800 27.68 7.73 26.64
N GLU A 801 27.97 6.42 26.53
CA GLU A 801 28.66 5.63 27.58
C GLU A 801 29.71 4.67 27.01
#